data_AF-Q0W5A2-F1
#
_entry.id   AF-Q0W5A2-F1
#
_cell.length_a   1.000
_cell.length_b   1.000
_cell.length_c   1.000
_cell.angle_alpha   90.00
_cell.angle_beta   90.00
_cell.angle_gamma   90.00
#
_symmetry.space_group_name_H-M   'P 1'
#
loop_
_entity.id
_entity.type
_entity.pdbx_description
1 polymer ?
#
loop_
_entity_poly.entity_id
_entity_poly.type
_entity_poly.pdbx_seq_one_letter_code
_entity_poly.pdbx_strand_id
1 'polypeptide(L)'
;MALYVVFVPYRKDEYRVYPVKGEGTPVFSGVLTVQETSRGIRPLKVRVIKEKGDEYLPVSTFTELLKAADCLFTTMMADAQEQPLNDMLKAYQLTSQRIGVCRFCLMEDKITFRKPDMVRFKSELVCLDCAKKELKRELSFRGRITSKGLDRMEAILEKTRDLNRVLALLNPSNLPPELTKFDLIPAAESRIKPVKVSDLKIDPKLKEVLLGKVESLLPVQSKSVSSGLLEGKSQLVVSATATGKTLIGELAGVNNILAGKGKMLFLVPLVALANQKYEQFKKRYSPLGLKTAIRVGTSRISLNSVKLNTSLDSDIVVGTYEGLDYVLRTSGPAGVKKIGTVVIDEVHMLEDPERGHRLDGLIARLKACAPAAQFVFLSATIGNPKEVAKHLGGTLVEYEHRPVPLERHLIFAQEHEKYRLIDEYASKEYSKTSSKGFKGQTIVFTNSRKKCHSISQALRINSAPYHAGLTYPQRKSVEDRFAKGEIKVVVTTAALAAGVDFPASQVIFESLAMGKDWLSVSEFQQMQGRAGRPDFHDLGKVVVLSDPDSTIEGESEEEVAFRLLGGSAEHVNVCYDEPEQMEECLANTSVAPEEKVLEKINDGMLGITCPTSALVQKCVSGGLLVKEKGLVKQTQMGRAVVTHFLSVANALLIRDRLRKKVAPLDIAVELEAFDAVYFRGADRLSKIIGISVPSRVFSPSSLDIVFSCDAIAKMDHGMRDQFLEFSADFLDCVCEDSPFCGCAERKFSKKLIAYRLKGKDPHGIARAIAADYNLNAFEGDILGYLDRTVRNLDAVHEIARIERLNPAAAEAKLLREGVEDPEKITQEQYNALVGTTRKRTYAPRKKAKAALDDDEDEDY
;
A
#
# COMPACT_ATOMS: atom_id res chain seq x y z
N MET A 1 -7.35 -57.55 11.30
CA MET A 1 -6.18 -56.71 11.63
C MET A 1 -5.30 -57.50 12.58
N ALA A 2 -4.00 -57.57 12.32
CA ALA A 2 -3.06 -58.28 13.18
C ALA A 2 -3.08 -57.70 14.62
N LEU A 3 -3.06 -58.58 15.60
CA LEU A 3 -2.98 -58.26 17.03
C LEU A 3 -1.50 -58.24 17.44
N TYR A 4 -1.03 -57.09 17.90
CA TYR A 4 0.31 -56.93 18.45
C TYR A 4 0.23 -56.66 19.95
N VAL A 5 1.21 -57.13 20.71
CA VAL A 5 1.33 -56.79 22.14
C VAL A 5 2.65 -56.08 22.36
N VAL A 6 2.59 -54.82 22.77
CA VAL A 6 3.78 -53.99 23.02
C VAL A 6 4.06 -53.88 24.51
N PHE A 7 5.30 -54.17 24.90
CA PHE A 7 5.82 -54.08 26.26
C PHE A 7 6.74 -52.86 26.41
N VAL A 8 6.53 -52.09 27.48
CA VAL A 8 7.27 -50.87 27.82
C VAL A 8 7.74 -50.98 29.27
N PRO A 9 8.95 -50.53 29.64
CA PRO A 9 9.40 -50.58 31.03
C PRO A 9 8.54 -49.65 31.88
N TYR A 10 8.17 -50.09 33.08
CA TYR A 10 7.41 -49.26 34.02
C TYR A 10 8.16 -49.05 35.34
N ARG A 11 8.43 -50.12 36.06
CA ARG A 11 9.21 -50.13 37.32
C ARG A 11 10.07 -51.39 37.36
N LYS A 12 10.86 -51.57 38.41
CA LYS A 12 11.62 -52.82 38.62
C LYS A 12 10.63 -53.99 38.60
N ASP A 13 10.87 -54.95 37.73
CA ASP A 13 10.04 -56.15 37.52
C ASP A 13 8.58 -55.87 37.08
N GLU A 14 8.30 -54.66 36.58
CA GLU A 14 6.99 -54.27 36.05
C GLU A 14 7.07 -53.68 34.63
N TYR A 15 6.15 -54.10 33.77
CA TYR A 15 6.08 -53.72 32.36
C TYR A 15 4.68 -53.19 32.05
N ARG A 16 4.57 -52.05 31.36
CA ARG A 16 3.30 -51.69 30.74
C ARG A 16 3.06 -52.58 29.52
N VAL A 17 1.81 -52.97 29.33
CA VAL A 17 1.38 -53.87 28.25
C VAL A 17 0.25 -53.23 27.44
N TYR A 18 0.45 -53.21 26.13
CA TYR A 18 -0.44 -52.59 25.15
C TYR A 18 -0.80 -53.56 24.03
N PRO A 19 -1.85 -54.38 24.18
CA PRO A 19 -2.44 -55.12 23.07
C PRO A 19 -3.13 -54.16 22.10
N VAL A 20 -2.72 -54.12 20.84
CA VAL A 20 -3.23 -53.22 19.81
C VAL A 20 -3.55 -53.99 18.52
N LYS A 21 -4.67 -53.66 17.87
CA LYS A 21 -5.03 -54.20 16.55
C LYS A 21 -4.51 -53.24 15.48
N GLY A 22 -3.36 -53.55 14.88
CA GLY A 22 -2.66 -52.61 13.99
C GLY A 22 -1.95 -51.48 14.76
N GLU A 23 -2.39 -50.24 14.60
CA GLU A 23 -1.88 -49.05 15.30
C GLU A 23 -3.06 -48.26 15.91
N GLY A 24 -2.80 -47.46 16.94
CA GLY A 24 -3.79 -46.58 17.56
C GLY A 24 -4.04 -46.91 19.03
N THR A 25 -5.31 -46.82 19.45
CA THR A 25 -5.71 -47.08 20.84
C THR A 25 -5.62 -48.58 21.14
N PRO A 26 -4.96 -48.98 22.23
CA PRO A 26 -4.86 -50.37 22.63
C PRO A 26 -6.24 -50.89 23.09
N VAL A 27 -6.44 -52.20 22.99
CA VAL A 27 -7.62 -52.90 23.52
C VAL A 27 -7.75 -52.63 25.02
N PHE A 28 -6.62 -52.58 25.74
CA PHE A 28 -6.52 -52.06 27.09
C PHE A 28 -5.09 -51.59 27.39
N SER A 29 -4.90 -50.72 28.38
CA SER A 29 -3.59 -50.39 28.95
C SER A 29 -3.44 -51.14 30.28
N GLY A 30 -2.33 -51.85 30.49
CA GLY A 30 -2.13 -52.62 31.72
C GLY A 30 -0.69 -52.63 32.22
N VAL A 31 -0.49 -53.11 33.44
CA VAL A 31 0.82 -53.33 34.07
C VAL A 31 0.97 -54.80 34.40
N LEU A 32 1.95 -55.45 33.77
CA LEU A 32 2.41 -56.79 34.07
C LEU A 32 3.50 -56.73 35.13
N THR A 33 3.31 -57.40 36.27
CA THR A 33 4.38 -57.68 37.23
C THR A 33 4.89 -59.09 37.00
N VAL A 34 6.21 -59.26 36.90
CA VAL A 34 6.86 -60.58 36.80
C VAL A 34 7.51 -60.96 38.13
N GLN A 35 7.62 -62.26 38.40
CA GLN A 35 8.27 -62.80 39.59
C GLN A 35 9.12 -64.02 39.22
N GLU A 36 10.27 -64.16 39.86
CA GLU A 36 11.10 -65.36 39.75
C GLU A 36 10.51 -66.51 40.58
N THR A 37 10.36 -67.68 39.97
CA THR A 37 9.84 -68.90 40.61
C THR A 37 10.83 -70.05 40.41
N SER A 38 10.62 -71.17 41.11
CA SER A 38 11.43 -72.40 40.92
C SER A 38 11.37 -72.98 39.49
N ARG A 39 10.46 -72.48 38.64
CA ARG A 39 10.30 -72.86 37.23
C ARG A 39 10.60 -71.71 36.25
N GLY A 40 11.41 -70.73 36.69
CA GLY A 40 11.78 -69.54 35.93
C GLY A 40 10.87 -68.33 36.21
N ILE A 41 11.07 -67.26 35.45
CA ILE A 41 10.32 -66.01 35.60
C ILE A 41 8.90 -66.18 35.05
N ARG A 42 7.88 -65.80 35.83
CA ARG A 42 6.46 -65.95 35.50
C ARG A 42 5.67 -64.66 35.73
N PRO A 43 4.56 -64.44 34.99
CA PRO A 43 3.63 -63.34 35.27
C PRO A 43 2.93 -63.55 36.62
N LEU A 44 3.12 -62.62 37.55
CA LEU A 44 2.49 -62.64 38.88
C LEU A 44 1.07 -62.08 38.83
N LYS A 45 0.92 -60.87 38.27
CA LYS A 45 -0.35 -60.16 38.15
C LYS A 45 -0.34 -59.25 36.94
N VAL A 46 -1.49 -59.10 36.30
CA VAL A 46 -1.70 -58.15 35.19
C VAL A 46 -2.83 -57.23 35.59
N ARG A 47 -2.49 -55.97 35.82
CA ARG A 47 -3.45 -54.94 36.25
C ARG A 47 -3.86 -54.09 35.08
N VAL A 48 -5.12 -54.13 34.68
CA VAL A 48 -5.71 -53.30 33.63
C VAL A 48 -6.08 -51.95 34.22
N ILE A 49 -5.56 -50.88 33.64
CA ILE A 49 -5.79 -49.49 34.07
C ILE A 49 -7.11 -49.02 33.44
N LYS A 50 -8.07 -48.61 34.27
CA LYS A 50 -9.37 -48.03 33.86
C LYS A 50 -9.65 -46.75 34.65
N GLU A 51 -10.50 -45.87 34.12
CA GLU A 51 -10.89 -44.61 34.78
C GLU A 51 -11.65 -44.82 36.10
N LYS A 52 -12.36 -45.94 36.25
CA LYS A 52 -13.17 -46.28 37.44
C LYS A 52 -12.62 -47.51 38.20
N GLY A 53 -11.34 -47.44 38.57
CA GLY A 53 -10.67 -48.46 39.37
C GLY A 53 -10.00 -49.55 38.54
N ASP A 54 -8.83 -49.99 38.98
CA ASP A 54 -8.02 -50.99 38.29
C ASP A 54 -8.65 -52.39 38.42
N GLU A 55 -8.69 -53.14 37.32
CA GLU A 55 -9.13 -54.55 37.29
C GLU A 55 -7.94 -55.48 37.10
N TYR A 56 -7.99 -56.70 37.66
CA TYR A 56 -6.97 -57.71 37.45
C TYR A 56 -7.38 -58.69 36.35
N LEU A 57 -6.54 -58.81 35.33
CA LEU A 57 -6.71 -59.81 34.28
C LEU A 57 -6.14 -61.15 34.75
N PRO A 58 -6.90 -62.26 34.70
CA PRO A 58 -6.39 -63.58 35.04
C PRO A 58 -5.16 -63.94 34.19
N VAL A 59 -4.16 -64.54 34.83
CA VAL A 59 -2.88 -64.90 34.18
C VAL A 59 -3.09 -65.88 33.01
N SER A 60 -4.06 -66.80 33.11
CA SER A 60 -4.45 -67.71 32.03
C SER A 60 -4.91 -66.95 30.78
N THR A 61 -5.85 -66.01 30.96
CA THR A 61 -6.38 -65.15 29.88
C THR A 61 -5.31 -64.26 29.27
N PHE A 62 -4.40 -63.72 30.08
CA PHE A 62 -3.26 -62.96 29.57
C PHE A 62 -2.33 -63.84 28.72
N THR A 63 -2.06 -65.06 29.16
CA THR A 63 -1.19 -66.00 28.42
C THR A 63 -1.82 -66.41 27.09
N GLU A 64 -3.14 -66.63 27.06
CA GLU A 64 -3.89 -66.87 25.81
C GLU A 64 -3.79 -65.67 24.86
N LEU A 65 -3.91 -64.44 25.38
CA LEU A 65 -3.74 -63.23 24.58
C LEU A 65 -2.33 -63.11 24.00
N LEU A 66 -1.29 -63.49 24.74
CA LEU A 66 0.09 -63.51 24.21
C LEU A 66 0.28 -64.56 23.12
N LYS A 67 -0.36 -65.73 23.23
CA LYS A 67 -0.31 -66.78 22.21
C LYS A 67 -1.13 -66.45 20.96
N ALA A 68 -2.20 -65.67 21.13
CA ALA A 68 -3.06 -65.22 20.04
C ALA A 68 -2.49 -64.00 19.30
N ALA A 69 -1.49 -63.33 19.84
CA ALA A 69 -0.84 -62.18 19.20
C ALA A 69 0.02 -62.64 18.02
N ASP A 70 -0.08 -61.94 16.90
CA ASP A 70 0.73 -62.20 15.70
C ASP A 70 2.22 -61.92 15.97
N CYS A 71 2.52 -60.88 16.75
CA CYS A 71 3.87 -60.53 17.19
C CYS A 71 3.86 -59.86 18.56
N LEU A 72 4.92 -60.09 19.33
CA LEU A 72 5.20 -59.42 20.60
C LEU A 72 6.35 -58.44 20.40
N PHE A 73 6.18 -57.21 20.88
CA PHE A 73 7.18 -56.17 20.72
C PHE A 73 7.67 -55.62 22.06
N THR A 74 8.95 -55.31 22.14
CA THR A 74 9.56 -54.56 23.24
C THR A 74 10.01 -53.20 22.72
N THR A 75 9.88 -52.16 23.55
CA THR A 75 10.33 -50.81 23.17
C THR A 75 10.81 -50.02 24.37
N MET A 76 11.73 -49.08 24.14
CA MET A 76 12.29 -48.19 25.15
C MET A 76 12.92 -48.90 26.38
N MET A 77 13.47 -50.11 26.19
CA MET A 77 14.08 -50.92 27.26
C MET A 77 15.60 -51.03 27.07
N ALA A 78 16.35 -50.98 28.16
CA ALA A 78 17.75 -51.43 28.17
C ALA A 78 17.83 -52.96 28.21
N ASP A 79 18.94 -53.55 27.76
CA ASP A 79 19.12 -55.01 27.70
C ASP A 79 18.84 -55.69 29.05
N ALA A 80 19.31 -55.11 30.15
CA ALA A 80 19.09 -55.62 31.50
C ALA A 80 17.61 -55.60 31.94
N GLN A 81 16.80 -54.71 31.39
CA GLN A 81 15.36 -54.63 31.67
C GLN A 81 14.54 -55.54 30.75
N GLU A 82 15.05 -55.84 29.56
CA GLU A 82 14.36 -56.69 28.60
C GLU A 82 14.56 -58.18 28.90
N GLN A 83 15.71 -58.54 29.46
CA GLN A 83 16.10 -59.93 29.72
C GLN A 83 15.10 -60.70 30.61
N PRO A 84 14.61 -60.15 31.74
CA PRO A 84 13.62 -60.86 32.57
C PRO A 84 12.30 -61.13 31.83
N LEU A 85 11.85 -60.18 30.99
CA LEU A 85 10.66 -60.33 30.16
C LEU A 85 10.88 -61.40 29.07
N ASN A 86 12.04 -61.38 28.42
CA ASN A 86 12.38 -62.37 27.38
C ASN A 86 12.51 -63.78 27.96
N ASP A 87 13.07 -63.93 29.16
CA ASP A 87 13.15 -65.22 29.84
C ASP A 87 11.76 -65.73 30.26
N MET A 88 10.87 -64.83 30.69
CA MET A 88 9.46 -65.15 30.89
C MET A 88 8.80 -65.62 29.57
N LEU A 89 8.95 -64.88 28.48
CA LEU A 89 8.35 -65.23 27.18
C LEU A 89 8.87 -66.56 26.63
N LYS A 90 10.17 -66.84 26.76
CA LYS A 90 10.78 -68.14 26.40
C LYS A 90 10.17 -69.30 27.17
N ALA A 91 9.83 -69.11 28.45
CA ALA A 91 9.16 -70.13 29.26
C ALA A 91 7.74 -70.48 28.77
N TYR A 92 7.18 -69.70 27.83
CA TYR A 92 5.93 -69.96 27.12
C TYR A 92 6.13 -70.25 25.62
N GLN A 93 7.36 -70.48 25.17
CA GLN A 93 7.73 -70.68 23.75
C GLN A 93 7.42 -69.46 22.86
N LEU A 94 7.42 -68.25 23.45
CA LEU A 94 7.19 -66.99 22.75
C LEU A 94 8.50 -66.20 22.65
N THR A 95 8.59 -65.35 21.63
CA THR A 95 9.72 -64.43 21.43
C THR A 95 9.20 -63.02 21.20
N SER A 96 9.99 -62.03 21.60
CA SER A 96 9.69 -60.62 21.33
C SER A 96 10.69 -60.02 20.36
N GLN A 97 10.28 -58.96 19.67
CA GLN A 97 11.14 -58.19 18.78
C GLN A 97 11.21 -56.74 19.26
N ARG A 98 12.40 -56.13 19.18
CA ARG A 98 12.53 -54.70 19.46
C ARG A 98 11.92 -53.87 18.35
N ILE A 99 11.04 -52.93 18.70
CA ILE A 99 10.48 -51.97 17.76
C ILE A 99 10.55 -50.55 18.32
N GLY A 100 10.76 -49.56 17.45
CA GLY A 100 10.58 -48.17 17.83
C GLY A 100 9.10 -47.80 17.82
N VAL A 101 8.66 -47.00 18.79
CA VAL A 101 7.32 -46.39 18.78
C VAL A 101 7.41 -44.88 18.93
N CYS A 102 6.37 -44.17 18.50
CA CYS A 102 6.23 -42.74 18.78
C CYS A 102 6.01 -42.52 20.28
N ARG A 103 6.97 -41.90 20.97
CA ARG A 103 6.90 -41.60 22.41
C ARG A 103 5.72 -40.71 22.79
N PHE A 104 5.33 -39.79 21.90
CA PHE A 104 4.21 -38.86 22.13
C PHE A 104 2.86 -39.58 22.11
N CYS A 105 2.66 -40.54 21.19
CA CYS A 105 1.48 -41.39 21.21
C CYS A 105 1.43 -42.22 22.51
N LEU A 106 2.57 -42.74 22.93
CA LEU A 106 2.67 -43.58 24.12
C LEU A 106 2.32 -42.82 25.41
N MET A 107 2.62 -41.52 25.49
CA MET A 107 2.18 -40.67 26.61
C MET A 107 0.66 -40.52 26.69
N GLU A 108 -0.06 -40.67 25.57
CA GLU A 108 -1.53 -40.72 25.50
C GLU A 108 -2.07 -42.18 25.52
N ASP A 109 -1.25 -43.15 25.93
CA ASP A 109 -1.56 -44.59 25.91
C ASP A 109 -1.99 -45.11 24.51
N LYS A 110 -1.42 -44.56 23.44
CA LYS A 110 -1.60 -45.02 22.04
C LYS A 110 -0.31 -45.56 21.47
N ILE A 111 -0.41 -46.54 20.57
CA ILE A 111 0.74 -47.14 19.90
C ILE A 111 0.79 -46.73 18.43
N THR A 112 1.92 -46.19 18.01
CA THR A 112 2.23 -45.94 16.59
C THR A 112 3.65 -46.39 16.34
N PHE A 113 3.85 -47.33 15.42
CA PHE A 113 5.16 -47.91 15.17
C PHE A 113 6.03 -46.96 14.37
N ARG A 114 7.34 -47.01 14.61
CA ARG A 114 8.31 -46.15 13.95
C ARG A 114 8.37 -46.48 12.46
N LYS A 115 8.13 -45.46 11.63
CA LYS A 115 8.21 -45.54 10.17
C LYS A 115 9.35 -44.66 9.63
N PRO A 116 9.90 -44.94 8.44
CA PRO A 116 10.97 -44.14 7.85
C PRO A 116 10.58 -42.67 7.60
N ASP A 117 9.30 -42.39 7.37
CA ASP A 117 8.75 -41.08 7.04
C ASP A 117 8.31 -40.26 8.27
N MET A 118 8.68 -40.69 9.48
CA MET A 118 8.37 -39.97 10.71
C MET A 118 9.08 -38.61 10.80
N VAL A 119 8.45 -37.70 11.55
CA VAL A 119 8.89 -36.31 11.69
C VAL A 119 9.97 -36.20 12.76
N ARG A 120 11.07 -35.52 12.46
CA ARG A 120 12.09 -35.19 13.46
C ARG A 120 11.62 -34.07 14.38
N PHE A 121 11.72 -34.28 15.69
CA PHE A 121 11.50 -33.25 16.70
C PHE A 121 12.53 -33.40 17.83
N LYS A 122 13.28 -32.33 18.10
CA LYS A 122 14.48 -32.34 18.94
C LYS A 122 15.42 -33.50 18.53
N SER A 123 15.69 -34.43 19.45
CA SER A 123 16.51 -35.63 19.23
C SER A 123 15.70 -36.90 18.94
N GLU A 124 14.38 -36.81 18.78
CA GLU A 124 13.48 -37.96 18.61
C GLU A 124 12.74 -37.94 17.26
N LEU A 125 12.15 -39.09 16.87
CA LEU A 125 11.22 -39.20 15.74
C LEU A 125 9.79 -39.39 16.27
N VAL A 126 8.88 -38.60 15.72
CA VAL A 126 7.48 -38.47 16.15
C VAL A 126 6.57 -38.71 14.95
N CYS A 127 5.39 -39.31 15.16
CA CYS A 127 4.40 -39.45 14.07
C CYS A 127 3.88 -38.07 13.63
N LEU A 128 3.34 -37.98 12.41
CA LEU A 128 2.85 -36.72 11.85
C LEU A 128 1.74 -36.09 12.72
N ASP A 129 0.80 -36.90 13.24
CA ASP A 129 -0.30 -36.39 14.07
C ASP A 129 0.19 -35.76 15.38
N CYS A 130 1.13 -36.41 16.06
CA CYS A 130 1.74 -35.86 17.27
C CYS A 130 2.58 -34.62 16.95
N ALA A 131 3.28 -34.58 15.82
CA ALA A 131 4.01 -33.40 15.39
C ALA A 131 3.07 -32.22 15.07
N LYS A 132 1.93 -32.46 14.41
CA LYS A 132 0.88 -31.44 14.17
C LYS A 132 0.27 -30.92 15.47
N LYS A 133 -0.04 -31.81 16.42
CA LYS A 133 -0.51 -31.43 17.76
C LYS A 133 0.51 -30.54 18.50
N GLU A 134 1.79 -30.93 18.47
CA GLU A 134 2.84 -30.16 19.13
C GLU A 134 3.06 -28.81 18.45
N LEU A 135 3.00 -28.75 17.11
CA LEU A 135 3.01 -27.49 16.36
C LEU A 135 1.88 -26.56 16.81
N LYS A 136 0.62 -27.05 16.87
CA LYS A 136 -0.53 -26.26 17.37
C LYS A 136 -0.30 -25.74 18.78
N ARG A 137 0.27 -26.58 19.64
CA ARG A 137 0.58 -26.23 21.02
C ARG A 137 1.63 -25.12 21.10
N GLU A 138 2.75 -25.24 20.41
CA GLU A 138 3.79 -24.21 20.37
C GLU A 138 3.26 -22.88 19.82
N LEU A 139 2.40 -22.95 18.80
CA LEU A 139 1.75 -21.77 18.22
C LEU A 139 0.81 -21.07 19.21
N SER A 140 0.04 -21.82 19.99
CA SER A 140 -0.86 -21.25 21.00
C SER A 140 -0.14 -20.43 22.08
N PHE A 141 1.17 -20.65 22.28
CA PHE A 141 1.97 -19.89 23.23
C PHE A 141 2.61 -18.63 22.65
N ARG A 142 2.72 -18.50 21.32
CA ARG A 142 3.55 -17.47 20.66
C ARG A 142 2.78 -16.39 19.90
N GLY A 143 1.46 -16.50 19.76
CA GLY A 143 0.62 -15.47 19.13
C GLY A 143 -0.63 -16.03 18.47
N ARG A 144 -1.48 -15.15 17.93
CA ARG A 144 -2.69 -15.53 17.19
C ARG A 144 -2.35 -15.86 15.73
N ILE A 145 -1.84 -17.07 15.48
CA ILE A 145 -1.76 -17.57 14.10
C ILE A 145 -3.16 -18.01 13.64
N THR A 146 -3.54 -17.60 12.44
CA THR A 146 -4.85 -17.98 11.87
C THR A 146 -4.88 -19.43 11.39
N SER A 147 -6.07 -19.95 11.06
CA SER A 147 -6.21 -21.29 10.49
C SER A 147 -5.39 -21.47 9.21
N LYS A 148 -5.33 -20.44 8.35
CA LYS A 148 -4.55 -20.48 7.11
C LYS A 148 -3.04 -20.54 7.36
N GLY A 149 -2.53 -19.81 8.35
CA GLY A 149 -1.14 -19.89 8.79
C GLY A 149 -0.78 -21.28 9.30
N LEU A 150 -1.66 -21.86 10.12
CA LEU A 150 -1.52 -23.21 10.61
C LEU A 150 -1.48 -24.24 9.48
N ASP A 151 -2.43 -24.18 8.54
CA ASP A 151 -2.50 -25.08 7.39
C ASP A 151 -1.22 -25.02 6.56
N ARG A 152 -0.66 -23.81 6.35
CA ARG A 152 0.63 -23.63 5.68
C ARG A 152 1.77 -24.27 6.45
N MET A 153 1.86 -24.07 7.76
CA MET A 153 2.92 -24.67 8.57
C MET A 153 2.80 -26.19 8.62
N GLU A 154 1.58 -26.73 8.68
CA GLU A 154 1.33 -28.17 8.55
C GLU A 154 1.77 -28.70 7.19
N ALA A 155 1.49 -28.00 6.10
CA ALA A 155 1.95 -28.40 4.76
C ALA A 155 3.49 -28.38 4.63
N ILE A 156 4.16 -27.39 5.23
CA ILE A 156 5.64 -27.36 5.29
C ILE A 156 6.15 -28.53 6.14
N LEU A 157 5.50 -28.85 7.26
CA LEU A 157 5.86 -29.97 8.13
C LEU A 157 5.74 -31.32 7.40
N GLU A 158 4.65 -31.50 6.64
CA GLU A 158 4.43 -32.70 5.83
C GLU A 158 5.51 -32.90 4.77
N LYS A 159 6.02 -31.80 4.19
CA LYS A 159 7.07 -31.84 3.17
C LYS A 159 8.47 -32.01 3.76
N THR A 160 8.79 -31.31 4.85
CA THR A 160 10.14 -31.27 5.43
C THR A 160 10.43 -32.42 6.38
N ARG A 161 9.37 -32.98 7.00
CA ARG A 161 9.46 -34.00 8.06
C ARG A 161 10.43 -33.60 9.20
N ASP A 162 10.52 -32.31 9.50
CA ASP A 162 11.34 -31.78 10.60
C ASP A 162 10.62 -30.62 11.31
N LEU A 163 10.05 -30.91 12.48
CA LEU A 163 9.31 -29.94 13.28
C LEU A 163 10.23 -28.84 13.83
N ASN A 164 11.50 -29.14 14.12
CA ASN A 164 12.42 -28.09 14.61
C ASN A 164 12.65 -27.02 13.55
N ARG A 165 12.77 -27.43 12.29
CA ARG A 165 12.93 -26.52 11.16
C ARG A 165 11.68 -25.71 10.89
N VAL A 166 10.49 -26.29 11.04
CA VAL A 166 9.22 -25.57 10.93
C VAL A 166 9.06 -24.56 12.06
N LEU A 167 9.37 -24.94 13.30
CA LEU A 167 9.36 -24.01 14.44
C LEU A 167 10.43 -22.92 14.31
N ALA A 168 11.51 -23.15 13.58
CA ALA A 168 12.49 -22.12 13.26
C ALA A 168 11.90 -21.00 12.38
N LEU A 169 10.81 -21.22 11.63
CA LEU A 169 10.09 -20.14 10.93
C LEU A 169 9.51 -19.10 11.89
N LEU A 170 9.28 -19.49 13.15
CA LEU A 170 8.82 -18.61 14.22
C LEU A 170 9.99 -17.95 14.97
N ASN A 171 11.24 -18.21 14.57
CA ASN A 171 12.44 -17.61 15.15
C ASN A 171 13.28 -16.99 14.04
N PRO A 172 13.21 -15.67 13.84
CA PRO A 172 13.83 -15.02 12.68
C PRO A 172 15.36 -15.01 12.68
N SER A 173 16.04 -15.51 13.71
CA SER A 173 17.51 -15.43 13.86
C SER A 173 18.28 -16.28 12.84
N ASN A 174 17.66 -17.29 12.24
CA ASN A 174 18.29 -18.11 11.20
C ASN A 174 17.24 -18.78 10.30
N LEU A 175 16.54 -17.98 9.49
CA LEU A 175 15.46 -18.47 8.64
C LEU A 175 16.02 -19.18 7.38
N PRO A 176 15.75 -20.48 7.21
CA PRO A 176 16.09 -21.18 5.97
C PRO A 176 15.30 -20.60 4.77
N PRO A 177 15.99 -20.11 3.72
CA PRO A 177 15.34 -19.50 2.56
C PRO A 177 14.29 -20.40 1.90
N GLU A 178 14.52 -21.71 1.88
CA GLU A 178 13.60 -22.70 1.31
C GLU A 178 12.26 -22.81 2.04
N LEU A 179 12.20 -22.49 3.34
CA LEU A 179 10.96 -22.57 4.13
C LEU A 179 10.18 -21.26 4.10
N THR A 180 10.88 -20.13 3.94
CA THR A 180 10.24 -18.81 3.81
C THR A 180 9.55 -18.64 2.46
N LYS A 181 9.94 -19.41 1.44
CA LYS A 181 9.37 -19.33 0.09
C LYS A 181 7.88 -19.68 0.11
N PHE A 182 7.05 -18.73 -0.31
CA PHE A 182 5.62 -18.90 -0.51
C PHE A 182 5.36 -19.66 -1.80
N ASP A 183 5.84 -19.11 -2.92
CA ASP A 183 5.76 -19.73 -4.23
C ASP A 183 6.84 -19.17 -5.18
N LEU A 184 6.82 -19.67 -6.41
CA LEU A 184 7.62 -19.17 -7.54
C LEU A 184 6.66 -18.89 -8.67
N ILE A 185 6.59 -17.64 -9.10
CA ILE A 185 5.97 -17.29 -10.38
C ILE A 185 7.05 -17.50 -11.44
N PRO A 186 6.95 -18.54 -12.28
CA PRO A 186 7.98 -18.85 -13.25
C PRO A 186 8.06 -17.76 -14.32
N ALA A 187 9.25 -17.57 -14.90
CA ALA A 187 9.33 -16.90 -16.19
C ALA A 187 8.67 -17.80 -17.22
N ALA A 188 7.73 -17.25 -17.98
CA ALA A 188 7.08 -18.00 -19.05
C ALA A 188 7.75 -17.65 -20.37
N GLU A 189 8.24 -18.67 -21.08
CA GLU A 189 8.71 -18.50 -22.44
C GLU A 189 7.54 -18.09 -23.33
N SER A 190 7.68 -16.92 -23.96
CA SER A 190 6.70 -16.41 -24.89
C SER A 190 6.64 -17.29 -26.14
N ARG A 191 5.46 -17.87 -26.43
CA ARG A 191 5.17 -18.47 -27.76
C ARG A 191 5.03 -17.42 -28.88
N ILE A 192 5.03 -16.14 -28.53
CA ILE A 192 4.91 -15.02 -29.49
C ILE A 192 6.27 -14.81 -30.14
N LYS A 193 6.33 -14.96 -31.46
CA LYS A 193 7.53 -14.69 -32.25
C LYS A 193 7.89 -13.19 -32.13
N PRO A 194 9.11 -12.84 -31.71
CA PRO A 194 9.52 -11.45 -31.62
C PRO A 194 9.58 -10.83 -33.02
N VAL A 195 8.94 -9.67 -33.18
CA VAL A 195 8.97 -8.90 -34.42
C VAL A 195 10.27 -8.10 -34.46
N LYS A 196 11.05 -8.24 -35.53
CA LYS A 196 12.26 -7.43 -35.73
C LYS A 196 11.89 -5.99 -36.07
N VAL A 197 12.66 -5.03 -35.57
CA VAL A 197 12.43 -3.61 -35.85
C VAL A 197 12.60 -3.30 -37.34
N SER A 198 13.49 -4.02 -38.03
CA SER A 198 13.66 -3.95 -39.49
C SER A 198 12.36 -4.17 -40.26
N ASP A 199 11.52 -5.08 -39.77
CA ASP A 199 10.34 -5.58 -40.47
C ASP A 199 9.10 -4.72 -40.18
N LEU A 200 9.21 -3.74 -39.27
CA LEU A 200 8.12 -2.84 -38.93
C LEU A 200 7.75 -1.93 -40.11
N LYS A 201 6.46 -1.83 -40.40
CA LYS A 201 5.89 -0.90 -41.38
C LYS A 201 5.69 0.48 -40.74
N ILE A 202 6.80 1.14 -40.42
CA ILE A 202 6.86 2.48 -39.82
C ILE A 202 7.75 3.41 -40.64
N ASP A 203 7.65 4.71 -40.36
CA ASP A 203 8.51 5.71 -40.98
C ASP A 203 10.02 5.36 -40.83
N PRO A 204 10.83 5.49 -41.90
CA PRO A 204 12.26 5.16 -41.87
C PRO A 204 13.03 5.90 -40.76
N LYS A 205 12.71 7.17 -40.50
CA LYS A 205 13.41 7.96 -39.47
C LYS A 205 13.12 7.42 -38.07
N LEU A 206 11.88 7.00 -37.80
CA LEU A 206 11.53 6.36 -36.55
C LEU A 206 12.21 4.99 -36.43
N LYS A 207 12.29 4.24 -37.53
CA LYS A 207 12.98 2.93 -37.56
C LYS A 207 14.46 3.06 -37.18
N GLU A 208 15.17 4.06 -37.69
CA GLU A 208 16.58 4.33 -37.33
C GLU A 208 16.75 4.62 -35.83
N VAL A 209 15.88 5.47 -35.25
CA VAL A 209 15.90 5.77 -33.81
C VAL A 209 15.68 4.52 -32.96
N LEU A 210 14.82 3.60 -33.41
CA LEU A 210 14.53 2.35 -32.70
C LEU A 210 15.65 1.32 -32.82
N LEU A 211 16.24 1.18 -34.01
CA LEU A 211 17.37 0.27 -34.27
C LEU A 211 18.60 0.62 -33.44
N GLY A 212 18.80 1.91 -33.12
CA GLY A 212 19.84 2.35 -32.19
C GLY A 212 19.65 1.86 -30.74
N LYS A 213 18.54 1.18 -30.41
CA LYS A 213 18.19 0.78 -29.05
C LYS A 213 17.80 -0.69 -28.91
N VAL A 214 17.01 -1.22 -29.84
CA VAL A 214 16.50 -2.61 -29.79
C VAL A 214 16.47 -3.23 -31.18
N GLU A 215 16.92 -4.48 -31.28
CA GLU A 215 16.87 -5.24 -32.55
C GLU A 215 15.48 -5.86 -32.79
N SER A 216 14.80 -6.25 -31.72
CA SER A 216 13.49 -6.89 -31.75
C SER A 216 12.57 -6.38 -30.64
N LEU A 217 11.27 -6.40 -30.91
CA LEU A 217 10.24 -5.99 -29.97
C LEU A 217 9.99 -7.07 -28.90
N LEU A 218 9.69 -6.62 -27.68
CA LEU A 218 9.25 -7.51 -26.60
C LEU A 218 7.94 -8.22 -26.98
N PRO A 219 7.60 -9.36 -26.36
CA PRO A 219 6.41 -10.14 -26.70
C PRO A 219 5.09 -9.34 -26.70
N VAL A 220 4.84 -8.51 -25.68
CA VAL A 220 3.63 -7.67 -25.61
C VAL A 220 3.60 -6.62 -26.72
N GLN A 221 4.76 -6.03 -27.06
CA GLN A 221 4.90 -5.06 -28.15
C GLN A 221 4.65 -5.72 -29.50
N SER A 222 5.22 -6.91 -29.72
CA SER A 222 5.00 -7.73 -30.92
C SER A 222 3.52 -8.12 -31.07
N LYS A 223 2.88 -8.54 -29.97
CA LYS A 223 1.44 -8.87 -29.94
C LYS A 223 0.60 -7.65 -30.32
N SER A 224 0.87 -6.50 -29.71
CA SER A 224 0.18 -5.23 -30.01
C SER A 224 0.31 -4.84 -31.49
N VAL A 225 1.50 -4.93 -32.08
CA VAL A 225 1.72 -4.69 -33.52
C VAL A 225 0.90 -5.67 -34.36
N SER A 226 0.93 -6.97 -34.06
CA SER A 226 0.14 -7.99 -34.78
C SER A 226 -1.37 -7.81 -34.62
N SER A 227 -1.83 -7.18 -33.54
CA SER A 227 -3.22 -6.79 -33.31
C SER A 227 -3.60 -5.46 -33.98
N GLY A 228 -2.78 -4.96 -34.90
CA GLY A 228 -3.07 -3.79 -35.75
C GLY A 228 -2.76 -2.44 -35.12
N LEU A 229 -1.78 -2.36 -34.21
CA LEU A 229 -1.32 -1.08 -33.63
C LEU A 229 -0.92 -0.08 -34.74
N LEU A 230 -0.15 -0.54 -35.73
CA LEU A 230 0.31 0.32 -36.83
C LEU A 230 -0.77 0.56 -37.90
N GLU A 231 -1.88 -0.18 -37.84
CA GLU A 231 -3.05 -0.01 -38.72
C GLU A 231 -4.01 1.07 -38.19
N GLY A 232 -3.71 1.67 -37.03
CA GLY A 232 -4.56 2.69 -36.41
C GLY A 232 -5.66 2.14 -35.50
N LYS A 233 -5.67 0.83 -35.20
CA LYS A 233 -6.67 0.25 -34.29
C LYS A 233 -6.43 0.70 -32.84
N SER A 234 -7.48 1.15 -32.17
CA SER A 234 -7.43 1.43 -30.73
C SER A 234 -7.25 0.14 -29.94
N GLN A 235 -6.47 0.18 -28.87
CA GLN A 235 -6.08 -1.01 -28.09
C GLN A 235 -6.11 -0.75 -26.59
N LEU A 236 -6.55 -1.74 -25.82
CA LEU A 236 -6.30 -1.85 -24.38
C LEU A 236 -5.20 -2.88 -24.16
N VAL A 237 -4.05 -2.43 -23.70
CA VAL A 237 -2.89 -3.29 -23.42
C VAL A 237 -2.80 -3.53 -21.92
N VAL A 238 -3.03 -4.78 -21.51
CA VAL A 238 -2.89 -5.22 -20.12
C VAL A 238 -1.69 -6.14 -20.03
N SER A 239 -0.66 -5.72 -19.31
CA SER A 239 0.56 -6.51 -19.15
C SER A 239 1.31 -6.12 -17.89
N ALA A 240 2.02 -7.06 -17.28
CA ALA A 240 2.83 -6.85 -16.09
C ALA A 240 3.74 -5.60 -16.16
N THR A 241 4.14 -5.07 -15.01
CA THR A 241 5.10 -3.96 -14.94
C THR A 241 6.46 -4.40 -15.50
N ALA A 242 7.22 -3.44 -16.06
CA ALA A 242 8.51 -3.65 -16.71
C ALA A 242 8.51 -4.49 -18.02
N THR A 243 7.38 -4.65 -18.71
CA THR A 243 7.30 -5.29 -20.06
C THR A 243 7.43 -4.31 -21.23
N GLY A 244 7.79 -3.05 -20.97
CA GLY A 244 8.04 -2.04 -22.01
C GLY A 244 6.77 -1.47 -22.67
N LYS A 245 5.64 -1.43 -21.95
CA LYS A 245 4.34 -0.90 -22.44
C LYS A 245 4.43 0.51 -23.05
N THR A 246 5.27 1.39 -22.50
CA THR A 246 5.44 2.76 -23.02
C THR A 246 5.78 2.78 -24.51
N LEU A 247 6.63 1.86 -24.98
CA LEU A 247 7.04 1.82 -26.38
C LEU A 247 5.86 1.58 -27.34
N ILE A 248 4.80 0.91 -26.88
CA ILE A 248 3.59 0.68 -27.69
C ILE A 248 2.91 2.01 -28.01
N GLY A 249 2.72 2.86 -27.00
CA GLY A 249 2.17 4.20 -27.19
C GLY A 249 3.08 5.07 -28.07
N GLU A 250 4.39 4.98 -27.88
CA GLU A 250 5.38 5.69 -28.70
C GLU A 250 5.33 5.27 -30.18
N LEU A 251 5.25 3.96 -30.46
CA LEU A 251 5.16 3.41 -31.81
C LEU A 251 3.90 3.91 -32.54
N ALA A 252 2.74 3.91 -31.88
CA ALA A 252 1.52 4.44 -32.48
C ALA A 252 1.60 5.95 -32.70
N GLY A 253 1.95 6.70 -31.66
CA GLY A 253 1.89 8.16 -31.68
C GLY A 253 2.91 8.80 -32.63
N VAL A 254 4.18 8.40 -32.53
CA VAL A 254 5.24 9.00 -33.34
C VAL A 254 5.09 8.61 -34.81
N ASN A 255 4.70 7.36 -35.10
CA ASN A 255 4.42 6.94 -36.48
C ASN A 255 3.25 7.72 -37.09
N ASN A 256 2.18 7.96 -36.33
CA ASN A 256 1.03 8.75 -36.80
C ASN A 256 1.37 10.24 -36.99
N ILE A 257 2.25 10.82 -36.17
CA ILE A 257 2.78 12.18 -36.38
C ILE A 257 3.54 12.24 -37.71
N LEU A 258 4.49 11.32 -37.93
CA LEU A 258 5.32 11.29 -39.13
C LEU A 258 4.50 11.01 -40.41
N ALA A 259 3.43 10.21 -40.28
CA ALA A 259 2.45 9.98 -41.35
C ALA A 259 1.46 11.14 -41.56
N GLY A 260 1.58 12.25 -40.82
CA GLY A 260 0.73 13.43 -40.97
C GLY A 260 -0.70 13.29 -40.43
N LYS A 261 -0.99 12.26 -39.64
CA LYS A 261 -2.33 12.00 -39.09
C LYS A 261 -2.71 12.90 -37.92
N GLY A 262 -1.72 13.54 -37.29
CA GLY A 262 -1.93 14.50 -36.21
C GLY A 262 -0.97 14.33 -35.04
N LYS A 263 -1.16 15.15 -34.02
CA LYS A 263 -0.37 15.21 -32.78
C LYS A 263 -0.62 13.99 -31.89
N MET A 264 0.33 13.75 -30.99
CA MET A 264 0.26 12.71 -29.96
C MET A 264 0.01 13.34 -28.58
N LEU A 265 -1.02 12.86 -27.88
CA LEU A 265 -1.22 13.12 -26.46
C LEU A 265 -0.74 11.90 -25.67
N PHE A 266 0.16 12.09 -24.70
CA PHE A 266 0.60 11.03 -23.79
C PHE A 266 0.25 11.41 -22.35
N LEU A 267 -0.73 10.72 -21.79
CA LEU A 267 -1.35 11.04 -20.52
C LEU A 267 -0.94 10.05 -19.43
N VAL A 268 -0.61 10.59 -18.27
CA VAL A 268 -0.16 9.83 -17.10
C VAL A 268 -0.85 10.34 -15.83
N PRO A 269 -0.98 9.52 -14.78
CA PRO A 269 -1.69 9.94 -13.58
C PRO A 269 -0.93 10.95 -12.72
N LEU A 270 0.40 11.00 -12.81
CA LEU A 270 1.24 11.79 -11.89
C LEU A 270 2.13 12.81 -12.60
N VAL A 271 2.29 13.97 -11.96
CA VAL A 271 3.18 15.05 -12.43
C VAL A 271 4.63 14.59 -12.54
N ALA A 272 5.11 13.74 -11.63
CA ALA A 272 6.46 13.19 -11.68
C ALA A 272 6.69 12.35 -12.95
N LEU A 273 5.74 11.48 -13.30
CA LEU A 273 5.78 10.67 -14.51
C LEU A 273 5.75 11.56 -15.76
N ALA A 274 4.91 12.60 -15.75
CA ALA A 274 4.77 13.50 -16.90
C ALA A 274 6.10 14.22 -17.17
N ASN A 275 6.79 14.70 -16.13
CA ASN A 275 8.12 15.29 -16.27
C ASN A 275 9.16 14.29 -16.80
N GLN A 276 9.14 13.05 -16.30
CA GLN A 276 10.07 12.01 -16.76
C GLN A 276 9.84 11.68 -18.25
N LYS A 277 8.59 11.48 -18.66
CA LYS A 277 8.22 11.18 -20.05
C LYS A 277 8.52 12.38 -20.96
N TYR A 278 8.29 13.61 -20.50
CA TYR A 278 8.66 14.82 -21.23
C TYR A 278 10.15 14.85 -21.58
N GLU A 279 11.03 14.66 -20.59
CA GLU A 279 12.48 14.65 -20.82
C GLU A 279 12.91 13.49 -21.73
N GLN A 280 12.33 12.30 -21.53
CA GLN A 280 12.60 11.13 -22.37
C GLN A 280 12.21 11.35 -23.82
N PHE A 281 11.00 11.86 -24.07
CA PHE A 281 10.48 12.10 -25.42
C PHE A 281 11.21 13.25 -26.09
N LYS A 282 11.48 14.33 -25.37
CA LYS A 282 12.27 15.46 -25.87
C LYS A 282 13.65 14.98 -26.31
N LYS A 283 14.37 14.24 -25.46
CA LYS A 283 15.71 13.71 -25.81
C LYS A 283 15.66 12.75 -27.00
N ARG A 284 14.63 11.88 -27.07
CA ARG A 284 14.53 10.83 -28.10
C ARG A 284 14.06 11.34 -29.46
N TYR A 285 13.12 12.29 -29.48
CA TYR A 285 12.39 12.67 -30.69
C TYR A 285 12.72 14.07 -31.23
N SER A 286 13.44 14.92 -30.48
CA SER A 286 13.98 16.17 -31.03
C SER A 286 14.86 15.96 -32.28
N PRO A 287 15.69 14.90 -32.39
CA PRO A 287 16.45 14.62 -33.62
C PRO A 287 15.58 14.37 -34.87
N LEU A 288 14.32 13.97 -34.67
CA LEU A 288 13.34 13.80 -35.76
C LEU A 288 12.69 15.12 -36.19
N GLY A 289 13.03 16.25 -35.54
CA GLY A 289 12.41 17.55 -35.74
C GLY A 289 11.09 17.74 -34.97
N LEU A 290 10.74 16.80 -34.09
CA LEU A 290 9.48 16.85 -33.34
C LEU A 290 9.60 17.72 -32.09
N LYS A 291 8.60 18.57 -31.86
CA LYS A 291 8.50 19.40 -30.66
C LYS A 291 7.73 18.68 -29.57
N THR A 292 8.27 18.68 -28.36
CA THR A 292 7.61 18.13 -27.17
C THR A 292 7.22 19.26 -26.22
N ALA A 293 5.99 19.21 -25.71
CA ALA A 293 5.49 20.07 -24.64
C ALA A 293 5.01 19.24 -23.44
N ILE A 294 4.92 19.92 -22.30
CA ILE A 294 4.37 19.37 -21.06
C ILE A 294 3.14 20.14 -20.61
N ARG A 295 2.08 19.44 -20.22
CA ARG A 295 0.85 20.00 -19.65
C ARG A 295 0.50 19.31 -18.34
N VAL A 296 1.08 19.82 -17.27
CA VAL A 296 0.79 19.40 -15.89
C VAL A 296 0.15 20.53 -15.12
N GLY A 297 -0.59 20.23 -14.06
CA GLY A 297 -0.92 21.23 -13.05
C GLY A 297 0.37 21.70 -12.39
N THR A 298 0.94 22.81 -12.84
CA THR A 298 2.17 23.35 -12.24
C THR A 298 1.87 23.93 -10.87
N SER A 299 2.79 23.69 -9.92
CA SER A 299 2.81 24.46 -8.67
C SER A 299 2.90 25.93 -9.03
N ARG A 300 2.00 26.75 -8.47
CA ARG A 300 1.97 28.20 -8.69
C ARG A 300 2.79 28.94 -7.65
N ILE A 301 3.24 28.24 -6.60
CA ILE A 301 4.13 28.79 -5.61
C ILE A 301 5.49 29.06 -6.25
N SER A 302 5.92 30.33 -6.23
CA SER A 302 7.20 30.73 -6.81
C SER A 302 8.35 30.13 -6.00
N LEU A 303 8.96 29.09 -6.55
CA LEU A 303 10.16 28.42 -6.04
C LEU A 303 11.09 28.20 -7.24
N ASN A 304 11.87 29.21 -7.65
CA ASN A 304 12.87 29.16 -8.73
C ASN A 304 12.51 28.22 -9.91
N SER A 305 11.55 28.63 -10.75
CA SER A 305 11.01 27.75 -11.80
C SER A 305 11.84 27.75 -13.09
N VAL A 306 12.15 26.55 -13.58
CA VAL A 306 12.67 26.33 -14.94
C VAL A 306 11.53 26.55 -15.94
N LYS A 307 11.72 27.41 -16.95
CA LYS A 307 10.73 27.62 -18.02
C LYS A 307 10.65 26.38 -18.92
N LEU A 308 9.58 25.59 -18.78
CA LEU A 308 9.27 24.44 -19.64
C LEU A 308 8.37 24.85 -20.82
N ASN A 309 8.49 24.14 -21.95
CA ASN A 309 7.59 24.36 -23.09
C ASN A 309 6.20 23.79 -22.78
N THR A 310 5.21 24.67 -22.68
CA THR A 310 3.81 24.33 -22.38
C THR A 310 2.89 24.52 -23.59
N SER A 311 3.44 24.80 -24.77
CA SER A 311 2.65 25.06 -25.97
C SER A 311 1.96 23.81 -26.50
N LEU A 312 0.63 23.87 -26.59
CA LEU A 312 -0.24 22.83 -27.15
C LEU A 312 -0.10 22.71 -28.68
N ASP A 313 0.67 23.59 -29.33
CA ASP A 313 1.02 23.49 -30.75
C ASP A 313 2.16 22.53 -31.05
N SER A 314 2.76 21.94 -30.01
CA SER A 314 3.79 20.91 -30.16
C SER A 314 3.24 19.62 -30.74
N ASP A 315 4.09 18.85 -31.42
CA ASP A 315 3.73 17.56 -32.05
C ASP A 315 3.39 16.50 -31.00
N ILE A 316 4.12 16.52 -29.88
CA ILE A 316 3.94 15.62 -28.75
C ILE A 316 3.59 16.46 -27.51
N VAL A 317 2.46 16.16 -26.87
CA VAL A 317 2.04 16.77 -25.61
C VAL A 317 1.98 15.69 -24.53
N VAL A 318 2.88 15.78 -23.56
CA VAL A 318 2.88 14.92 -22.36
C VAL A 318 2.11 15.64 -21.26
N GLY A 319 1.13 15.02 -20.62
CA GLY A 319 0.34 15.69 -19.60
C GLY A 319 -0.18 14.79 -18.50
N THR A 320 -0.60 15.41 -17.38
CA THR A 320 -1.45 14.69 -16.42
C THR A 320 -2.89 14.68 -16.87
N TYR A 321 -3.69 13.76 -16.35
CA TYR A 321 -5.13 13.71 -16.58
C TYR A 321 -5.79 15.08 -16.32
N GLU A 322 -5.57 15.66 -15.14
CA GLU A 322 -6.14 16.95 -14.75
C GLU A 322 -5.59 18.10 -15.60
N GLY A 323 -4.30 18.03 -15.96
CA GLY A 323 -3.64 19.08 -16.73
C GLY A 323 -4.24 19.25 -18.13
N LEU A 324 -4.57 18.13 -18.77
CA LEU A 324 -5.27 18.13 -20.05
C LEU A 324 -6.77 18.35 -19.90
N ASP A 325 -7.40 17.78 -18.88
CA ASP A 325 -8.83 17.95 -18.65
C ASP A 325 -9.18 19.43 -18.40
N TYR A 326 -8.31 20.17 -17.69
CA TYR A 326 -8.45 21.62 -17.52
C TYR A 326 -8.47 22.35 -18.87
N VAL A 327 -7.66 21.91 -19.85
CA VAL A 327 -7.64 22.52 -21.19
C VAL A 327 -8.96 22.27 -21.91
N LEU A 328 -9.50 21.05 -21.85
CA LEU A 328 -10.78 20.70 -22.48
C LEU A 328 -11.95 21.43 -21.82
N ARG A 329 -11.95 21.54 -20.49
CA ARG A 329 -12.96 22.25 -19.70
C ARG A 329 -12.98 23.76 -19.98
N THR A 330 -11.82 24.38 -20.22
CA THR A 330 -11.71 25.84 -20.43
C THR A 330 -11.80 26.28 -21.88
N SER A 331 -11.19 25.51 -22.79
CA SER A 331 -11.01 25.86 -24.20
C SER A 331 -11.84 24.98 -25.14
N GLY A 332 -12.58 24.00 -24.60
CA GLY A 332 -13.40 23.08 -25.38
C GLY A 332 -12.57 22.32 -26.43
N PRO A 333 -13.19 21.94 -27.56
CA PRO A 333 -12.51 21.26 -28.67
C PRO A 333 -11.38 22.10 -29.29
N ALA A 334 -11.42 23.43 -29.14
CA ALA A 334 -10.38 24.31 -29.67
C ALA A 334 -9.05 24.18 -28.92
N GLY A 335 -9.06 23.69 -27.68
CA GLY A 335 -7.84 23.44 -26.90
C GLY A 335 -6.99 22.29 -27.43
N VAL A 336 -7.59 21.36 -28.18
CA VAL A 336 -6.97 20.08 -28.56
C VAL A 336 -7.24 19.82 -30.05
N LYS A 337 -6.41 20.41 -30.93
CA LYS A 337 -6.58 20.36 -32.39
C LYS A 337 -5.66 19.35 -33.06
N LYS A 338 -6.19 18.67 -34.09
CA LYS A 338 -5.47 17.73 -34.97
C LYS A 338 -4.78 16.62 -34.19
N ILE A 339 -5.50 15.93 -33.30
CA ILE A 339 -4.97 14.79 -32.57
C ILE A 339 -5.10 13.53 -33.42
N GLY A 340 -3.97 12.86 -33.65
CA GLY A 340 -3.92 11.56 -34.34
C GLY A 340 -3.84 10.38 -33.36
N THR A 341 -3.34 10.60 -32.14
CA THR A 341 -3.17 9.53 -31.15
C THR A 341 -3.31 10.04 -29.73
N VAL A 342 -4.04 9.29 -28.91
CA VAL A 342 -4.17 9.49 -27.47
C VAL A 342 -3.66 8.25 -26.75
N VAL A 343 -2.63 8.40 -25.93
CA VAL A 343 -2.10 7.36 -25.06
C VAL A 343 -2.49 7.67 -23.63
N ILE A 344 -3.11 6.71 -22.95
CA ILE A 344 -3.50 6.81 -21.54
C ILE A 344 -2.77 5.71 -20.78
N ASP A 345 -1.76 6.09 -20.01
CA ASP A 345 -0.92 5.17 -19.23
C ASP A 345 -1.49 5.02 -17.82
N GLU A 346 -1.50 3.81 -17.27
CA GLU A 346 -2.17 3.46 -16.01
C GLU A 346 -3.69 3.72 -16.03
N VAL A 347 -4.37 3.19 -17.05
CA VAL A 347 -5.84 3.33 -17.18
C VAL A 347 -6.62 2.62 -16.04
N HIS A 348 -6.00 1.70 -15.29
CA HIS A 348 -6.62 1.13 -14.09
C HIS A 348 -6.93 2.17 -13.01
N MET A 349 -6.36 3.39 -13.10
CA MET A 349 -6.76 4.52 -12.26
C MET A 349 -8.25 4.89 -12.39
N LEU A 350 -9.00 4.26 -13.32
CA LEU A 350 -10.46 4.28 -13.33
C LEU A 350 -11.07 3.67 -12.04
N GLU A 351 -10.35 2.79 -11.35
CA GLU A 351 -10.74 2.20 -10.06
C GLU A 351 -10.59 3.17 -8.88
N ASP A 352 -9.87 4.28 -9.07
CA ASP A 352 -9.60 5.25 -8.00
C ASP A 352 -10.92 5.93 -7.55
N PRO A 353 -11.30 5.84 -6.27
CA PRO A 353 -12.56 6.41 -5.78
C PRO A 353 -12.68 7.93 -5.98
N GLU A 354 -11.57 8.67 -5.90
CA GLU A 354 -11.59 10.14 -5.97
C GLU A 354 -11.33 10.67 -7.40
N ARG A 355 -10.58 9.92 -8.21
CA ARG A 355 -10.08 10.37 -9.52
C ARG A 355 -10.63 9.59 -10.70
N GLY A 356 -11.22 8.42 -10.46
CA GLY A 356 -11.73 7.53 -11.50
C GLY A 356 -12.80 8.19 -12.37
N HIS A 357 -13.75 8.90 -11.75
CA HIS A 357 -14.81 9.62 -12.47
C HIS A 357 -14.27 10.69 -13.41
N ARG A 358 -13.22 11.41 -13.01
CA ARG A 358 -12.58 12.44 -13.83
C ARG A 358 -11.82 11.85 -15.00
N LEU A 359 -11.16 10.71 -14.81
CA LEU A 359 -10.45 10.02 -15.89
C LEU A 359 -11.42 9.52 -16.96
N ASP A 360 -12.52 8.90 -16.55
CA ASP A 360 -13.53 8.44 -17.51
C ASP A 360 -14.18 9.61 -18.26
N GLY A 361 -14.54 10.69 -17.55
CA GLY A 361 -15.04 11.90 -18.18
C GLY A 361 -14.04 12.54 -19.15
N LEU A 362 -12.75 12.55 -18.81
CA LEU A 362 -11.68 12.98 -19.72
C LEU A 362 -11.63 12.11 -20.98
N ILE A 363 -11.72 10.78 -20.86
CA ILE A 363 -11.75 9.85 -21.99
C ILE A 363 -12.95 10.16 -22.89
N ALA A 364 -14.13 10.34 -22.31
CA ALA A 364 -15.36 10.65 -23.04
C ALA A 364 -15.23 11.99 -23.80
N ARG A 365 -14.73 13.05 -23.14
CA ARG A 365 -14.47 14.36 -23.77
C ARG A 365 -13.44 14.27 -24.90
N LEU A 366 -12.39 13.48 -24.73
CA LEU A 366 -11.36 13.28 -25.76
C LEU A 366 -11.91 12.54 -26.98
N LYS A 367 -12.71 11.50 -26.77
CA LYS A 367 -13.40 10.79 -27.87
C LYS A 367 -14.34 11.71 -28.64
N ALA A 368 -15.02 12.63 -27.95
CA ALA A 368 -15.87 13.63 -28.59
C ALA A 368 -15.06 14.67 -29.39
N CYS A 369 -13.93 15.14 -28.86
CA CYS A 369 -13.09 16.15 -29.52
C CYS A 369 -12.24 15.57 -30.67
N ALA A 370 -11.82 14.31 -30.57
CA ALA A 370 -10.92 13.66 -31.51
C ALA A 370 -11.43 12.24 -31.89
N PRO A 371 -12.60 12.13 -32.55
CA PRO A 371 -13.23 10.83 -32.84
C PRO A 371 -12.43 9.95 -33.81
N ALA A 372 -11.56 10.56 -34.64
CA ALA A 372 -10.70 9.87 -35.59
C ALA A 372 -9.33 9.48 -35.00
N ALA A 373 -9.04 9.87 -33.75
CA ALA A 373 -7.76 9.54 -33.12
C ALA A 373 -7.69 8.07 -32.73
N GLN A 374 -6.49 7.49 -32.81
CA GLN A 374 -6.21 6.18 -32.26
C GLN A 374 -6.03 6.27 -30.74
N PHE A 375 -6.76 5.46 -29.98
CA PHE A 375 -6.65 5.39 -28.51
C PHE A 375 -5.85 4.17 -28.08
N VAL A 376 -4.77 4.39 -27.31
CA VAL A 376 -3.93 3.34 -26.75
C VAL A 376 -3.98 3.44 -25.23
N PHE A 377 -4.69 2.51 -24.61
CA PHE A 377 -4.80 2.42 -23.14
C PHE A 377 -3.79 1.40 -22.64
N LEU A 378 -2.98 1.77 -21.64
CA LEU A 378 -1.96 0.92 -21.06
C LEU A 378 -2.29 0.68 -19.58
N SER A 379 -2.26 -0.58 -19.14
CA SER A 379 -2.41 -0.93 -17.73
C SER A 379 -1.48 -2.07 -17.32
N ALA A 380 -1.12 -2.09 -16.03
CA ALA A 380 -0.47 -3.23 -15.39
C ALA A 380 -1.44 -4.41 -15.16
N THR A 381 -2.58 -4.13 -14.54
CA THR A 381 -3.54 -5.11 -14.02
C THR A 381 -4.95 -4.56 -14.16
N ILE A 382 -5.90 -5.41 -14.55
CA ILE A 382 -7.35 -5.13 -14.64
C ILE A 382 -8.04 -6.48 -14.41
N GLY A 383 -9.01 -6.60 -13.49
CA GLY A 383 -9.70 -7.88 -13.25
C GLY A 383 -10.73 -8.27 -14.31
N ASN A 384 -11.33 -7.30 -15.02
CA ASN A 384 -12.29 -7.50 -16.12
C ASN A 384 -11.82 -6.88 -17.46
N PRO A 385 -10.63 -7.26 -17.99
CA PRO A 385 -9.99 -6.55 -19.10
C PRO A 385 -10.81 -6.60 -20.41
N LYS A 386 -11.61 -7.65 -20.60
CA LYS A 386 -12.49 -7.80 -21.77
C LYS A 386 -13.65 -6.79 -21.77
N GLU A 387 -14.26 -6.57 -20.61
CA GLU A 387 -15.39 -5.63 -20.46
C GLU A 387 -14.90 -4.20 -20.63
N VAL A 388 -13.79 -3.86 -19.96
CA VAL A 388 -13.15 -2.54 -20.05
C VAL A 388 -12.71 -2.27 -21.50
N ALA A 389 -12.08 -3.24 -22.19
CA ALA A 389 -11.69 -3.07 -23.60
C ALA A 389 -12.90 -2.78 -24.50
N LYS A 390 -13.99 -3.54 -24.33
CA LYS A 390 -15.23 -3.37 -25.10
C LYS A 390 -15.81 -1.97 -24.89
N HIS A 391 -15.89 -1.51 -23.64
CA HIS A 391 -16.43 -0.19 -23.30
C HIS A 391 -15.54 0.94 -23.81
N LEU A 392 -14.21 0.82 -23.64
CA LEU A 392 -13.25 1.79 -24.17
C LEU A 392 -13.19 1.79 -25.70
N GLY A 393 -13.77 0.80 -26.39
CA GLY A 393 -13.74 0.69 -27.86
C GLY A 393 -12.37 0.26 -28.38
N GLY A 394 -11.63 -0.52 -27.60
CA GLY A 394 -10.28 -0.99 -27.92
C GLY A 394 -10.21 -2.51 -28.13
N THR A 395 -9.29 -2.95 -28.97
CA THR A 395 -8.92 -4.38 -29.06
C THR A 395 -8.08 -4.76 -27.84
N LEU A 396 -8.47 -5.81 -27.12
CA LEU A 396 -7.72 -6.29 -25.95
C LEU A 396 -6.41 -6.97 -26.36
N VAL A 397 -5.29 -6.49 -25.81
CA VAL A 397 -3.96 -7.09 -25.91
C VAL A 397 -3.48 -7.45 -24.51
N GLU A 398 -3.67 -8.70 -24.14
CA GLU A 398 -3.31 -9.20 -22.81
C GLU A 398 -2.01 -10.00 -22.85
N TYR A 399 -1.09 -9.72 -21.92
CA TYR A 399 0.17 -10.44 -21.75
C TYR A 399 0.60 -10.47 -20.28
N GLU A 400 0.18 -11.53 -19.59
CA GLU A 400 0.43 -11.75 -18.16
C GLU A 400 1.80 -12.38 -17.85
N HIS A 401 2.53 -12.82 -18.88
CA HIS A 401 3.80 -13.51 -18.69
C HIS A 401 4.92 -12.56 -18.26
N ARG A 402 5.65 -12.98 -17.23
CA ARG A 402 6.78 -12.22 -16.72
C ARG A 402 8.09 -12.63 -17.40
N PRO A 403 8.90 -11.68 -17.86
CA PRO A 403 10.22 -11.97 -18.46
C PRO A 403 11.26 -12.48 -17.46
N VAL A 404 11.10 -12.16 -16.17
CA VAL A 404 12.02 -12.56 -15.09
C VAL A 404 11.20 -13.30 -14.03
N PRO A 405 11.64 -14.47 -13.53
CA PRO A 405 10.89 -15.19 -12.49
C PRO A 405 10.76 -14.33 -11.22
N LEU A 406 9.72 -14.58 -10.41
CA LEU A 406 9.47 -13.89 -9.15
C LEU A 406 9.33 -14.90 -8.02
N GLU A 407 10.26 -14.88 -7.07
CA GLU A 407 10.16 -15.65 -5.82
C GLU A 407 9.47 -14.81 -4.76
N ARG A 408 8.37 -15.31 -4.21
CA ARG A 408 7.66 -14.65 -3.10
C ARG A 408 7.93 -15.40 -1.82
N HIS A 409 8.21 -14.68 -0.75
CA HIS A 409 8.50 -15.19 0.58
C HIS A 409 7.52 -14.59 1.59
N LEU A 410 7.02 -15.41 2.51
CA LEU A 410 6.19 -14.98 3.63
C LEU A 410 6.92 -15.33 4.92
N ILE A 411 7.14 -14.33 5.76
CA ILE A 411 7.83 -14.45 7.04
C ILE A 411 6.94 -13.85 8.12
N PHE A 412 6.65 -14.65 9.15
CA PHE A 412 5.97 -14.15 10.35
C PHE A 412 7.02 -13.50 11.25
N ALA A 413 6.87 -12.21 11.50
CA ALA A 413 7.83 -11.41 12.25
C ALA A 413 7.12 -10.32 13.04
N GLN A 414 7.39 -10.24 14.34
CA GLN A 414 6.89 -9.17 15.19
C GLN A 414 7.59 -7.85 14.86
N GLU A 415 6.94 -6.71 15.14
CA GLU A 415 7.45 -5.36 14.85
C GLU A 415 8.93 -5.15 15.25
N HIS A 416 9.34 -5.62 16.43
CA HIS A 416 10.70 -5.45 16.93
C HIS A 416 11.77 -6.24 16.16
N GLU A 417 11.36 -7.24 15.37
CA GLU A 417 12.23 -8.12 14.58
C GLU A 417 12.37 -7.63 13.13
N LYS A 418 11.37 -6.89 12.63
CA LYS A 418 11.26 -6.47 11.21
C LYS A 418 12.49 -5.70 10.74
N TYR A 419 13.03 -4.78 11.52
CA TYR A 419 14.15 -3.92 11.07
C TYR A 419 15.44 -4.71 10.88
N ARG A 420 15.70 -5.69 11.78
CA ARG A 420 16.83 -6.61 11.66
C ARG A 420 16.70 -7.47 10.41
N LEU A 421 15.50 -8.00 10.15
CA LEU A 421 15.22 -8.80 8.96
C LEU A 421 15.41 -8.01 7.67
N ILE A 422 14.93 -6.75 7.63
CA ILE A 422 15.13 -5.87 6.47
C ILE A 422 16.62 -5.68 6.19
N ASP A 423 17.42 -5.36 7.21
CA ASP A 423 18.88 -5.16 7.07
C ASP A 423 19.58 -6.45 6.58
N GLU A 424 19.20 -7.60 7.13
CA GLU A 424 19.75 -8.91 6.77
C GLU A 424 19.43 -9.30 5.32
N TYR A 425 18.16 -9.23 4.92
CA TYR A 425 17.71 -9.60 3.57
C TYR A 425 18.27 -8.64 2.52
N ALA A 426 18.26 -7.33 2.78
CA ALA A 426 18.81 -6.34 1.87
C ALA A 426 20.34 -6.48 1.72
N SER A 427 21.07 -6.75 2.81
CA SER A 427 22.51 -6.97 2.76
C SER A 427 22.86 -8.25 2.00
N LYS A 428 22.13 -9.35 2.23
CA LYS A 428 22.27 -10.60 1.49
C LYS A 428 21.99 -10.40 0.01
N GLU A 429 20.98 -9.64 -0.35
CA GLU A 429 20.64 -9.38 -1.74
C GLU A 429 21.69 -8.50 -2.43
N TYR A 430 22.17 -7.44 -1.76
CA TYR A 430 23.23 -6.56 -2.29
C TYR A 430 24.58 -7.25 -2.46
N SER A 431 24.85 -8.32 -1.71
CA SER A 431 26.05 -9.13 -1.93
C SER A 431 26.07 -9.81 -3.32
N LYS A 432 24.89 -10.03 -3.92
CA LYS A 432 24.73 -10.71 -5.21
C LYS A 432 24.86 -9.73 -6.37
N THR A 433 25.40 -10.25 -7.47
CA THR A 433 25.51 -9.53 -8.74
C THR A 433 24.84 -10.38 -9.82
N SER A 434 23.99 -9.76 -10.62
CA SER A 434 23.32 -10.42 -11.74
C SER A 434 24.29 -10.75 -12.86
N SER A 435 23.88 -11.63 -13.77
CA SER A 435 24.59 -11.92 -15.02
C SER A 435 24.84 -10.67 -15.87
N LYS A 436 24.06 -9.61 -15.64
CA LYS A 436 24.14 -8.32 -16.34
C LYS A 436 25.05 -7.30 -15.64
N GLY A 437 25.72 -7.69 -14.56
CA GLY A 437 26.70 -6.86 -13.83
C GLY A 437 26.08 -5.92 -12.80
N PHE A 438 24.78 -5.99 -12.53
CA PHE A 438 24.11 -5.12 -11.55
C PHE A 438 24.06 -5.78 -10.17
N LYS A 439 24.31 -4.99 -9.12
CA LYS A 439 24.16 -5.41 -7.72
C LYS A 439 22.69 -5.48 -7.34
N GLY A 440 22.33 -6.41 -6.45
CA GLY A 440 20.96 -6.49 -5.94
C GLY A 440 20.59 -5.28 -5.09
N GLN A 441 19.55 -4.54 -5.44
CA GLN A 441 19.05 -3.41 -4.64
C GLN A 441 17.64 -3.70 -4.14
N THR A 442 17.29 -3.09 -3.00
CA THR A 442 16.05 -3.40 -2.29
C THR A 442 15.14 -2.18 -2.16
N ILE A 443 13.84 -2.36 -2.38
CA ILE A 443 12.80 -1.41 -2.03
C ILE A 443 12.03 -1.95 -0.83
N VAL A 444 11.81 -1.13 0.20
CA VAL A 444 11.06 -1.49 1.41
C VAL A 444 9.77 -0.66 1.45
N PHE A 445 8.61 -1.31 1.42
CA PHE A 445 7.30 -0.66 1.58
C PHE A 445 6.86 -0.68 3.05
N THR A 446 6.41 0.47 3.55
CA THR A 446 5.90 0.67 4.92
C THR A 446 4.69 1.59 4.93
N ASN A 447 3.98 1.69 6.06
CA ASN A 447 2.67 2.33 6.16
C ASN A 447 2.68 3.86 6.28
N SER A 448 3.80 4.49 6.66
CA SER A 448 3.83 5.92 6.95
C SER A 448 5.15 6.58 6.65
N ARG A 449 5.09 7.87 6.35
CA ARG A 449 6.25 8.72 6.02
C ARG A 449 7.25 8.79 7.18
N LYS A 450 6.74 8.94 8.41
CA LYS A 450 7.57 8.89 9.63
C LYS A 450 8.30 7.56 9.73
N LYS A 451 7.60 6.44 9.51
CA LYS A 451 8.20 5.09 9.56
C LYS A 451 9.24 4.89 8.46
N CYS A 452 9.07 5.49 7.26
CA CYS A 452 10.12 5.49 6.23
C CYS A 452 11.44 6.07 6.76
N HIS A 453 11.37 7.22 7.44
CA HIS A 453 12.55 7.84 8.06
C HIS A 453 13.10 7.00 9.20
N SER A 454 12.25 6.51 10.11
CA SER A 454 12.68 5.68 11.25
C SER A 454 13.38 4.40 10.82
N ILE A 455 12.81 3.66 9.86
CA ILE A 455 13.41 2.45 9.30
C ILE A 455 14.74 2.82 8.65
N SER A 456 14.76 3.80 7.74
CA SER A 456 15.98 4.17 7.02
C SER A 456 17.13 4.57 7.96
N GLN A 457 16.84 5.25 9.06
CA GLN A 457 17.82 5.61 10.09
C GLN A 457 18.28 4.42 10.95
N ALA A 458 17.41 3.42 11.16
CA ALA A 458 17.72 2.23 11.96
C ALA A 458 18.53 1.18 11.18
N LEU A 459 18.45 1.18 9.85
CA LEU A 459 19.20 0.24 9.01
C LEU A 459 20.69 0.55 8.99
N ARG A 460 21.53 -0.49 9.05
CA ARG A 460 22.99 -0.36 8.95
C ARG A 460 23.42 -0.25 7.49
N ILE A 461 22.68 -0.91 6.59
CA ILE A 461 22.87 -0.79 5.15
C ILE A 461 22.47 0.62 4.67
N ASN A 462 23.27 1.20 3.76
CA ASN A 462 23.01 2.53 3.21
C ASN A 462 21.62 2.60 2.58
N SER A 463 20.75 3.42 3.17
CA SER A 463 19.36 3.55 2.79
C SER A 463 18.91 5.01 2.71
N ALA A 464 17.79 5.26 2.02
CA ALA A 464 17.15 6.57 2.03
C ALA A 464 15.62 6.45 2.06
N PRO A 465 14.93 7.38 2.75
CA PRO A 465 13.47 7.48 2.70
C PRO A 465 13.03 8.10 1.37
N TYR A 466 11.88 7.65 0.86
CA TYR A 466 11.26 8.17 -0.36
C TYR A 466 9.74 8.22 -0.20
N HIS A 467 9.14 9.40 -0.20
CA HIS A 467 7.68 9.55 -0.09
C HIS A 467 7.17 10.89 -0.62
N ALA A 468 5.85 11.05 -0.71
CA ALA A 468 5.20 12.25 -1.25
C ALA A 468 5.48 13.55 -0.47
N GLY A 469 5.78 13.47 0.83
CA GLY A 469 6.18 14.64 1.63
C GLY A 469 7.56 15.23 1.27
N LEU A 470 8.36 14.54 0.44
CA LEU A 470 9.63 15.07 -0.07
C LEU A 470 9.39 15.99 -1.28
N THR A 471 10.19 17.05 -1.36
CA THR A 471 10.17 17.95 -2.53
C THR A 471 10.65 17.22 -3.79
N TYR A 472 10.30 17.75 -4.97
CA TYR A 472 10.74 17.16 -6.24
C TYR A 472 12.28 17.03 -6.34
N PRO A 473 13.10 18.04 -5.98
CA PRO A 473 14.55 17.91 -5.98
C PRO A 473 15.08 16.82 -5.05
N GLN A 474 14.49 16.67 -3.85
CA GLN A 474 14.85 15.62 -2.90
C GLN A 474 14.57 14.23 -3.47
N ARG A 475 13.37 14.02 -4.06
CA ARG A 475 13.02 12.74 -4.71
C ARG A 475 13.97 12.41 -5.84
N LYS A 476 14.25 13.37 -6.73
CA LYS A 476 15.18 13.19 -7.85
C LYS A 476 16.59 12.84 -7.39
N SER A 477 17.08 13.47 -6.32
CA SER A 477 18.37 13.11 -5.74
C SER A 477 18.42 11.65 -5.26
N VAL A 478 17.35 11.17 -4.60
CA VAL A 478 17.26 9.76 -4.16
C VAL A 478 17.20 8.81 -5.37
N GLU A 479 16.41 9.14 -6.38
CA GLU A 479 16.30 8.38 -7.63
C GLU A 479 17.67 8.23 -8.32
N ASP A 480 18.39 9.34 -8.52
CA ASP A 480 19.69 9.35 -9.21
C ASP A 480 20.75 8.55 -8.42
N ARG A 481 20.78 8.70 -7.10
CA ARG A 481 21.71 7.99 -6.22
C ARG A 481 21.40 6.49 -6.13
N PHE A 482 20.13 6.11 -6.17
CA PHE A 482 19.73 4.71 -6.24
C PHE A 482 20.11 4.09 -7.59
N ALA A 483 19.83 4.77 -8.70
CA ALA A 483 20.18 4.28 -10.04
C ALA A 483 21.70 4.08 -10.23
N LYS A 484 22.53 4.89 -9.57
CA LYS A 484 24.00 4.75 -9.54
C LYS A 484 24.52 3.67 -8.59
N GLY A 485 23.65 3.06 -7.78
CA GLY A 485 24.05 2.08 -6.76
C GLY A 485 24.71 2.66 -5.50
N GLU A 486 24.68 3.99 -5.33
CA GLU A 486 25.20 4.66 -4.12
C GLU A 486 24.31 4.34 -2.90
N ILE A 487 22.99 4.33 -3.11
CA ILE A 487 21.98 3.90 -2.13
C ILE A 487 21.58 2.46 -2.43
N LYS A 488 21.61 1.59 -1.41
CA LYS A 488 21.33 0.15 -1.57
C LYS A 488 19.87 -0.18 -1.29
N VAL A 489 19.24 0.60 -0.41
CA VAL A 489 17.86 0.40 0.03
C VAL A 489 17.07 1.70 -0.06
N VAL A 490 15.87 1.65 -0.63
CA VAL A 490 14.91 2.77 -0.55
C VAL A 490 13.72 2.34 0.29
N VAL A 491 13.40 3.12 1.32
CA VAL A 491 12.22 2.90 2.18
C VAL A 491 11.12 3.87 1.77
N THR A 492 9.95 3.36 1.41
CA THR A 492 8.88 4.14 0.79
C THR A 492 7.50 3.73 1.29
N THR A 493 6.52 4.62 1.11
CA THR A 493 5.09 4.28 1.16
C THR A 493 4.58 3.92 -0.23
N ALA A 494 3.26 3.88 -0.44
CA ALA A 494 2.63 3.77 -1.76
C ALA A 494 3.07 4.83 -2.78
N ALA A 495 3.73 5.91 -2.35
CA ALA A 495 4.22 6.97 -3.23
C ALA A 495 5.15 6.48 -4.36
N LEU A 496 5.86 5.36 -4.17
CA LEU A 496 6.72 4.78 -5.19
C LEU A 496 5.96 3.79 -6.08
N ALA A 497 4.77 3.32 -5.71
CA ALA A 497 3.96 2.40 -6.53
C ALA A 497 3.60 3.01 -7.90
N ALA A 498 3.42 4.33 -7.96
CA ALA A 498 3.10 5.05 -9.18
C ALA A 498 4.37 5.57 -9.89
N GLY A 499 4.92 4.73 -10.78
CA GLY A 499 5.61 5.17 -12.00
C GLY A 499 7.04 5.73 -11.94
N VAL A 500 7.72 5.75 -10.80
CA VAL A 500 9.16 6.10 -10.76
C VAL A 500 10.04 4.89 -11.03
N ASP A 501 11.08 5.06 -11.83
CA ASP A 501 11.92 3.99 -12.34
C ASP A 501 13.03 3.60 -11.34
N PHE A 502 12.69 2.79 -10.33
CA PHE A 502 13.67 2.14 -9.45
C PHE A 502 13.94 0.70 -9.94
N PRO A 503 15.16 0.38 -10.43
CA PRO A 503 15.54 -0.99 -10.74
C PRO A 503 15.97 -1.71 -9.45
N ALA A 504 15.05 -2.45 -8.83
CA ALA A 504 15.35 -3.28 -7.65
C ALA A 504 15.28 -4.77 -8.01
N SER A 505 16.13 -5.59 -7.39
CA SER A 505 16.02 -7.05 -7.47
C SER A 505 15.06 -7.59 -6.41
N GLN A 506 14.91 -6.86 -5.30
CA GLN A 506 14.09 -7.26 -4.17
C GLN A 506 13.13 -6.16 -3.74
N VAL A 507 11.91 -6.57 -3.37
CA VAL A 507 10.92 -5.77 -2.67
C VAL A 507 10.65 -6.43 -1.32
N ILE A 508 10.63 -5.64 -0.25
CA ILE A 508 10.24 -6.08 1.09
C ILE A 508 9.00 -5.29 1.51
N PHE A 509 7.93 -5.98 1.90
CA PHE A 509 6.79 -5.38 2.58
C PHE A 509 7.03 -5.49 4.07
N GLU A 510 7.34 -4.37 4.71
CA GLU A 510 7.45 -4.26 6.16
C GLU A 510 6.06 -4.17 6.82
N SER A 511 5.12 -3.53 6.12
CA SER A 511 3.71 -3.43 6.52
C SER A 511 2.83 -3.64 5.29
N LEU A 512 1.73 -4.37 5.47
CA LEU A 512 0.68 -4.57 4.46
C LEU A 512 -0.44 -3.54 4.54
N ALA A 513 -0.34 -2.58 5.47
CA ALA A 513 -1.21 -1.43 5.54
C ALA A 513 -0.57 -0.17 4.93
N MET A 514 -1.41 0.74 4.43
CA MET A 514 -1.07 2.10 4.03
C MET A 514 -1.93 3.06 4.85
N GLY A 515 -1.31 3.77 5.79
CA GLY A 515 -2.07 4.57 6.75
C GLY A 515 -2.93 3.71 7.67
N LYS A 516 -4.26 3.77 7.51
CA LYS A 516 -5.23 3.00 8.29
C LYS A 516 -5.84 1.85 7.50
N ASP A 517 -5.60 1.78 6.20
CA ASP A 517 -6.26 0.83 5.32
C ASP A 517 -5.29 -0.28 4.91
N TRP A 518 -5.81 -1.50 4.74
CA TRP A 518 -5.06 -2.60 4.16
C TRP A 518 -4.82 -2.36 2.67
N LEU A 519 -3.68 -2.85 2.16
CA LEU A 519 -3.41 -2.84 0.73
C LEU A 519 -4.48 -3.65 -0.02
N SER A 520 -4.89 -3.14 -1.19
CA SER A 520 -5.63 -3.94 -2.16
C SER A 520 -4.71 -4.93 -2.90
N VAL A 521 -5.29 -5.94 -3.53
CA VAL A 521 -4.52 -6.89 -4.36
C VAL A 521 -3.84 -6.15 -5.53
N SER A 522 -4.51 -5.16 -6.11
CA SER A 522 -3.98 -4.34 -7.20
C SER A 522 -2.73 -3.58 -6.76
N GLU A 523 -2.79 -2.88 -5.63
CA GLU A 523 -1.65 -2.14 -5.07
C GLU A 523 -0.47 -3.06 -4.75
N PHE A 524 -0.73 -4.20 -4.12
CA PHE A 524 0.30 -5.19 -3.82
C PHE A 524 0.98 -5.71 -5.10
N GLN A 525 0.20 -6.00 -6.16
CA GLN A 525 0.73 -6.45 -7.44
C GLN A 525 1.60 -5.38 -8.14
N GLN A 526 1.20 -4.11 -8.06
CA GLN A 526 1.99 -2.99 -8.59
C GLN A 526 3.31 -2.83 -7.84
N MET A 527 3.28 -2.93 -6.51
CA MET A 527 4.46 -2.82 -5.65
C MET A 527 5.42 -3.99 -5.84
N GLN A 528 4.93 -5.23 -5.83
CA GLN A 528 5.77 -6.43 -6.02
C GLN A 528 6.38 -6.48 -7.42
N GLY A 529 5.70 -5.94 -8.43
CA GLY A 529 6.15 -5.92 -9.82
C GLY A 529 7.46 -5.17 -10.04
N ARG A 530 7.89 -4.37 -9.06
CA ARG A 530 9.17 -3.65 -9.05
C ARG A 530 10.38 -4.54 -8.79
N ALA A 531 10.18 -5.74 -8.25
CA ALA A 531 11.25 -6.68 -7.93
C ALA A 531 11.68 -7.49 -9.15
N GLY A 532 12.86 -7.26 -9.72
CA GLY A 532 13.43 -8.07 -10.80
C GLY A 532 13.04 -7.58 -12.19
N ARG A 533 13.88 -6.72 -12.74
CA ARG A 533 13.75 -6.15 -14.09
C ARG A 533 14.58 -6.88 -15.14
N PRO A 534 14.07 -7.11 -16.36
CA PRO A 534 14.78 -7.83 -17.41
C PRO A 534 16.16 -7.28 -17.72
N ASP A 535 16.29 -5.96 -17.83
CA ASP A 535 17.56 -5.35 -18.25
C ASP A 535 18.63 -5.38 -17.15
N PHE A 536 18.27 -5.72 -15.91
CA PHE A 536 19.13 -5.56 -14.74
C PHE A 536 19.33 -6.85 -13.94
N HIS A 537 18.32 -7.72 -13.88
CA HIS A 537 18.24 -8.82 -12.91
C HIS A 537 17.87 -10.14 -13.58
N ASP A 538 18.27 -11.24 -12.93
CA ASP A 538 17.97 -12.61 -13.38
C ASP A 538 16.76 -13.21 -12.62
N LEU A 539 16.45 -12.64 -11.46
CA LEU A 539 15.38 -13.07 -10.57
C LEU A 539 14.84 -11.85 -9.80
N GLY A 540 13.53 -11.78 -9.63
CA GLY A 540 12.88 -10.89 -8.67
C GLY A 540 12.57 -11.60 -7.36
N LYS A 541 12.69 -10.90 -6.24
CA LYS A 541 12.28 -11.41 -4.92
C LYS A 541 11.31 -10.48 -4.21
N VAL A 542 10.29 -11.05 -3.62
CA VAL A 542 9.30 -10.36 -2.79
C VAL A 542 9.35 -10.99 -1.42
N VAL A 543 9.56 -10.18 -0.38
CA VAL A 543 9.56 -10.65 1.01
C VAL A 543 8.44 -9.93 1.74
N VAL A 544 7.46 -10.68 2.24
CA VAL A 544 6.36 -10.16 3.05
C VAL A 544 6.66 -10.45 4.52
N LEU A 545 6.84 -9.39 5.32
CA LEU A 545 7.00 -9.48 6.77
C LEU A 545 5.63 -9.22 7.40
N SER A 546 4.95 -10.30 7.79
CA SER A 546 3.62 -10.24 8.40
C SER A 546 3.76 -10.31 9.92
N ASP A 547 3.18 -9.35 10.64
CA ASP A 547 3.06 -9.41 12.10
C ASP A 547 1.71 -10.06 12.48
N PRO A 548 1.69 -11.30 12.99
CA PRO A 548 0.43 -11.97 13.35
C PRO A 548 -0.36 -11.26 14.44
N ASP A 549 0.30 -10.45 15.27
CA ASP A 549 -0.34 -9.72 16.37
C ASP A 549 -0.91 -8.36 15.91
N SER A 550 -0.56 -7.90 14.70
CA SER A 550 -1.06 -6.65 14.12
C SER A 550 -2.45 -6.84 13.53
N THR A 551 -3.42 -6.05 14.02
CA THR A 551 -4.80 -6.05 13.52
C THR A 551 -5.28 -4.64 13.22
N ILE A 552 -6.09 -4.51 12.17
CA ILE A 552 -6.77 -3.26 11.77
C ILE A 552 -8.22 -3.63 11.50
N GLU A 553 -9.15 -2.95 12.18
CA GLU A 553 -10.60 -3.17 12.07
C GLU A 553 -11.04 -4.64 12.24
N GLY A 554 -10.27 -5.41 13.02
CA GLY A 554 -10.55 -6.82 13.31
C GLY A 554 -10.00 -7.82 12.30
N GLU A 555 -9.47 -7.37 11.15
CA GLU A 555 -8.71 -8.21 10.20
C GLU A 555 -7.23 -8.22 10.62
N SER A 556 -6.59 -9.40 10.59
CA SER A 556 -5.17 -9.56 10.94
C SER A 556 -4.24 -9.34 9.73
N GLU A 557 -3.03 -8.82 9.96
CA GLU A 557 -2.04 -8.64 8.88
C GLU A 557 -1.70 -9.98 8.19
N GLU A 558 -1.77 -11.09 8.94
CA GLU A 558 -1.61 -12.45 8.40
C GLU A 558 -2.69 -12.81 7.37
N GLU A 559 -3.97 -12.60 7.67
CA GLU A 559 -5.08 -12.89 6.75
C GLU A 559 -4.95 -12.08 5.46
N VAL A 560 -4.55 -10.81 5.61
CA VAL A 560 -4.27 -9.91 4.50
C VAL A 560 -3.09 -10.43 3.67
N ALA A 561 -2.00 -10.89 4.30
CA ALA A 561 -0.86 -11.47 3.58
C ALA A 561 -1.29 -12.65 2.70
N PHE A 562 -2.14 -13.55 3.21
CA PHE A 562 -2.68 -14.66 2.42
C PHE A 562 -3.60 -14.19 1.30
N ARG A 563 -4.46 -13.20 1.56
CA ARG A 563 -5.34 -12.60 0.54
C ARG A 563 -4.52 -11.96 -0.58
N LEU A 564 -3.46 -11.20 -0.27
CA LEU A 564 -2.61 -10.53 -1.25
C LEU A 564 -1.73 -11.50 -2.04
N LEU A 565 -1.18 -12.53 -1.40
CA LEU A 565 -0.37 -13.54 -2.08
C LEU A 565 -1.20 -14.49 -2.94
N GLY A 566 -2.45 -14.78 -2.54
CA GLY A 566 -3.36 -15.68 -3.25
C GLY A 566 -4.37 -15.01 -4.19
N GLY A 567 -4.59 -13.70 -4.08
CA GLY A 567 -5.66 -12.98 -4.78
C GLY A 567 -5.39 -12.71 -6.27
N SER A 568 -6.46 -12.72 -7.06
CA SER A 568 -6.51 -12.18 -8.43
C SER A 568 -6.86 -10.69 -8.40
N ALA A 569 -6.51 -9.95 -9.46
CA ALA A 569 -6.84 -8.53 -9.57
C ALA A 569 -8.37 -8.29 -9.48
N GLU A 570 -8.78 -7.22 -8.82
CA GLU A 570 -10.18 -6.83 -8.64
C GLU A 570 -10.79 -6.32 -9.96
N HIS A 571 -12.11 -6.42 -10.09
CA HIS A 571 -12.81 -5.91 -11.27
C HIS A 571 -12.84 -4.37 -11.26
N VAL A 572 -12.59 -3.75 -12.42
CA VAL A 572 -12.79 -2.32 -12.62
C VAL A 572 -14.29 -2.06 -12.58
N ASN A 573 -14.76 -1.54 -11.44
CA ASN A 573 -16.11 -1.05 -11.25
C ASN A 573 -16.04 0.44 -10.99
N VAL A 574 -16.44 1.23 -11.97
CA VAL A 574 -16.48 2.68 -11.85
C VAL A 574 -17.86 3.05 -11.33
N CYS A 575 -17.95 3.49 -10.08
CA CYS A 575 -19.20 3.93 -9.47
C CYS A 575 -19.10 5.42 -9.19
N TYR A 576 -20.10 6.19 -9.63
CA TYR A 576 -20.20 7.61 -9.32
C TYR A 576 -21.30 7.84 -8.30
N ASP A 577 -21.01 8.65 -7.30
CA ASP A 577 -22.09 9.25 -6.53
C ASP A 577 -22.85 10.29 -7.38
N GLU A 578 -24.01 10.73 -6.89
CA GLU A 578 -24.81 11.71 -7.64
C GLU A 578 -24.06 13.05 -7.87
N PRO A 579 -23.36 13.64 -6.89
CA PRO A 579 -22.52 14.81 -7.09
C PRO A 579 -21.47 14.68 -8.21
N GLU A 580 -20.76 13.55 -8.27
CA GLU A 580 -19.75 13.26 -9.29
C GLU A 580 -20.37 13.13 -10.68
N GLN A 581 -21.54 12.47 -10.78
CA GLN A 581 -22.31 12.42 -12.03
C GLN A 581 -22.71 13.81 -12.52
N MET A 582 -23.11 14.70 -11.59
CA MET A 582 -23.44 16.08 -11.92
C MET A 582 -22.19 16.87 -12.35
N GLU A 583 -21.06 16.70 -11.67
CA GLU A 583 -19.79 17.34 -12.02
C GLU A 583 -19.35 16.97 -13.44
N GLU A 584 -19.35 15.68 -13.79
CA GLU A 584 -18.91 15.23 -15.12
C GLU A 584 -19.91 15.57 -16.22
N CYS A 585 -21.22 15.49 -15.95
CA CYS A 585 -22.25 15.96 -16.89
C CYS A 585 -22.08 17.46 -17.18
N LEU A 586 -21.87 18.28 -16.14
CA LEU A 586 -21.59 19.70 -16.30
C LEU A 586 -20.29 19.94 -17.08
N ALA A 587 -19.22 19.20 -16.79
CA ALA A 587 -17.95 19.32 -17.50
C ALA A 587 -18.07 18.94 -18.99
N ASN A 588 -18.85 17.91 -19.33
CA ASN A 588 -19.08 17.46 -20.71
C ASN A 588 -19.76 18.52 -21.60
N THR A 589 -20.53 19.44 -21.02
CA THR A 589 -21.10 20.57 -21.78
C THR A 589 -20.03 21.49 -22.38
N SER A 590 -18.79 21.45 -21.89
CA SER A 590 -17.66 22.23 -22.43
C SER A 590 -17.25 21.79 -23.84
N VAL A 591 -17.52 20.52 -24.19
CA VAL A 591 -17.20 19.95 -25.50
C VAL A 591 -18.42 19.64 -26.35
N ALA A 592 -19.58 19.42 -25.70
CA ALA A 592 -20.83 19.10 -26.36
C ALA A 592 -21.99 19.96 -25.81
N PRO A 593 -22.22 21.15 -26.38
CA PRO A 593 -23.34 22.00 -25.97
C PRO A 593 -24.69 21.53 -26.52
N GLU A 594 -24.73 20.60 -27.47
CA GLU A 594 -25.97 20.02 -27.99
C GLU A 594 -26.43 18.86 -27.10
N GLU A 595 -27.68 18.89 -26.64
CA GLU A 595 -28.22 17.94 -25.66
C GLU A 595 -28.12 16.48 -26.12
N LYS A 596 -28.42 16.19 -27.40
CA LYS A 596 -28.31 14.84 -27.96
C LYS A 596 -26.87 14.31 -28.02
N VAL A 597 -25.90 15.20 -28.20
CA VAL A 597 -24.48 14.83 -28.21
C VAL A 597 -24.00 14.61 -26.77
N LEU A 598 -24.47 15.45 -25.84
CA LEU A 598 -24.22 15.28 -24.41
C LEU A 598 -24.76 13.95 -23.87
N GLU A 599 -25.99 13.57 -24.26
CA GLU A 599 -26.57 12.25 -23.95
C GLU A 599 -25.65 11.12 -24.43
N LYS A 600 -25.22 11.15 -25.69
CA LYS A 600 -24.30 10.12 -26.24
C LYS A 600 -22.97 10.03 -25.50
N ILE A 601 -22.42 11.16 -25.06
CA ILE A 601 -21.14 11.19 -24.33
C ILE A 601 -21.34 10.58 -22.95
N ASN A 602 -22.36 11.02 -22.23
CA ASN A 602 -22.65 10.57 -20.87
C ASN A 602 -23.03 9.07 -20.84
N ASP A 603 -23.88 8.62 -21.77
CA ASP A 603 -24.29 7.21 -21.88
C ASP A 603 -23.12 6.29 -22.28
N GLY A 604 -22.06 6.87 -22.85
CA GLY A 604 -20.82 6.18 -23.21
C GLY A 604 -19.77 6.15 -22.10
N MET A 605 -20.08 6.66 -20.91
CA MET A 605 -19.22 6.60 -19.71
C MET A 605 -19.52 5.35 -18.88
N LEU A 606 -18.53 4.85 -18.13
CA LEU A 606 -18.62 3.66 -17.29
C LEU A 606 -19.50 3.87 -16.05
N GLY A 607 -19.38 5.03 -15.40
CA GLY A 607 -19.99 5.26 -14.07
C GLY A 607 -21.31 6.05 -14.05
N ILE A 608 -21.78 6.57 -15.19
CA ILE A 608 -23.05 7.31 -15.24
C ILE A 608 -24.22 6.32 -15.19
N THR A 609 -25.05 6.47 -14.16
CA THR A 609 -26.25 5.64 -13.94
C THR A 609 -27.54 6.46 -14.03
N CYS A 610 -27.46 7.76 -13.76
CA CYS A 610 -28.58 8.67 -13.89
C CYS A 610 -28.81 9.04 -15.36
N PRO A 611 -30.08 9.13 -15.83
CA PRO A 611 -30.38 9.68 -17.13
C PRO A 611 -29.82 11.09 -17.29
N THR A 612 -29.15 11.37 -18.41
CA THR A 612 -28.56 12.69 -18.70
C THR A 612 -29.56 13.83 -18.55
N SER A 613 -30.81 13.64 -18.98
CA SER A 613 -31.88 14.63 -18.83
C SER A 613 -32.15 15.02 -17.37
N ALA A 614 -32.09 14.07 -16.45
CA ALA A 614 -32.25 14.31 -15.02
C ALA A 614 -31.05 15.08 -14.44
N LEU A 615 -29.82 14.72 -14.83
CA LEU A 615 -28.60 15.43 -14.41
C LEU A 615 -28.60 16.89 -14.91
N VAL A 616 -28.97 17.10 -16.16
CA VAL A 616 -29.13 18.44 -16.75
C VAL A 616 -30.18 19.23 -15.99
N GLN A 617 -31.34 18.64 -15.68
CA GLN A 617 -32.40 19.32 -14.91
C GLN A 617 -31.92 19.74 -13.51
N LYS A 618 -31.18 18.88 -12.81
CA LYS A 618 -30.58 19.20 -11.49
C LYS A 618 -29.56 20.34 -11.61
N CYS A 619 -28.75 20.37 -12.66
CA CYS A 619 -27.80 21.45 -12.90
C CYS A 619 -28.50 22.78 -13.28
N VAL A 620 -29.63 22.71 -13.98
CA VAL A 620 -30.47 23.88 -14.29
C VAL A 620 -31.13 24.42 -13.02
N SER A 621 -31.70 23.57 -12.17
CA SER A 621 -32.31 24.01 -10.89
C SER A 621 -31.26 24.59 -9.93
N GLY A 622 -30.03 24.08 -9.98
CA GLY A 622 -28.88 24.64 -9.26
C GLY A 622 -28.31 25.94 -9.83
N GLY A 623 -28.82 26.43 -10.97
CA GLY A 623 -28.35 27.66 -11.62
C GLY A 623 -26.98 27.53 -12.31
N LEU A 624 -26.56 26.32 -12.65
CA LEU A 624 -25.28 26.03 -13.30
C LEU A 624 -25.40 25.90 -14.82
N LEU A 625 -26.58 25.46 -15.30
CA LEU A 625 -26.89 25.31 -16.72
C LEU A 625 -28.14 26.11 -17.09
N VAL A 626 -28.25 26.45 -18.37
CA VAL A 626 -29.46 27.00 -19.00
C VAL A 626 -29.75 26.20 -20.25
N LYS A 627 -31.01 25.83 -20.45
CA LYS A 627 -31.48 25.12 -21.65
C LYS A 627 -32.15 26.09 -22.61
N GLU A 628 -31.63 26.19 -23.83
CA GLU A 628 -32.13 27.08 -24.88
C GLU A 628 -32.22 26.32 -26.22
N LYS A 629 -33.43 26.11 -26.75
CA LYS A 629 -33.65 25.55 -28.11
C LYS A 629 -32.86 24.24 -28.39
N GLY A 630 -32.77 23.34 -27.41
CA GLY A 630 -32.04 22.06 -27.53
C GLY A 630 -30.53 22.16 -27.28
N LEU A 631 -30.01 23.35 -26.96
CA LEU A 631 -28.65 23.56 -26.46
C LEU A 631 -28.65 23.67 -24.93
N VAL A 632 -27.62 23.11 -24.32
CA VAL A 632 -27.32 23.20 -22.90
C VAL A 632 -26.08 24.07 -22.74
N LYS A 633 -26.26 25.26 -22.16
CA LYS A 633 -25.19 26.23 -21.98
C LYS A 633 -24.85 26.39 -20.50
N GLN A 634 -23.56 26.57 -20.21
CA GLN A 634 -23.09 26.89 -18.87
C GLN A 634 -23.46 28.32 -18.49
N THR A 635 -23.96 28.53 -17.27
CA THR A 635 -24.01 29.86 -16.67
C THR A 635 -22.60 30.34 -16.31
N GLN A 636 -22.44 31.60 -15.91
CA GLN A 636 -21.16 32.07 -15.38
C GLN A 636 -20.73 31.23 -14.16
N MET A 637 -21.69 30.86 -13.31
CA MET A 637 -21.43 30.00 -12.16
C MET A 637 -21.03 28.59 -12.60
N GLY A 638 -21.78 27.96 -13.50
CA GLY A 638 -21.43 26.63 -14.03
C GLY A 638 -20.05 26.61 -14.68
N ARG A 639 -19.68 27.66 -15.40
CA ARG A 639 -18.33 27.80 -15.98
C ARG A 639 -17.24 27.89 -14.92
N ALA A 640 -17.48 28.62 -13.82
CA ALA A 640 -16.54 28.70 -12.70
C ALA A 640 -16.36 27.32 -12.03
N VAL A 641 -17.45 26.58 -11.80
CA VAL A 641 -17.40 25.20 -11.26
C VAL A 641 -16.53 24.29 -12.12
N VAL A 642 -16.77 24.29 -13.42
CA VAL A 642 -16.04 23.46 -14.41
C VAL A 642 -14.56 23.86 -14.49
N THR A 643 -14.26 25.15 -14.51
CA THR A 643 -12.88 25.65 -14.67
C THR A 643 -12.01 25.35 -13.45
N HIS A 644 -12.59 25.38 -12.25
CA HIS A 644 -11.88 25.18 -10.99
C HIS A 644 -11.99 23.76 -10.42
N PHE A 645 -12.63 22.83 -11.14
CA PHE A 645 -12.85 21.44 -10.67
C PHE A 645 -13.54 21.39 -9.29
N LEU A 646 -14.52 22.28 -9.09
CA LEU A 646 -15.29 22.32 -7.86
C LEU A 646 -16.42 21.30 -7.93
N SER A 647 -16.70 20.67 -6.80
CA SER A 647 -17.99 20.02 -6.62
C SER A 647 -19.09 21.09 -6.60
N VAL A 648 -20.30 20.70 -7.00
CA VAL A 648 -21.47 21.58 -6.94
C VAL A 648 -21.71 22.10 -5.51
N ALA A 649 -21.52 21.24 -4.51
CA ALA A 649 -21.64 21.60 -3.10
C ALA A 649 -20.64 22.69 -2.69
N ASN A 650 -19.37 22.56 -3.07
CA ASN A 650 -18.33 23.54 -2.73
C ASN A 650 -18.57 24.89 -3.40
N ALA A 651 -19.03 24.90 -4.66
CA ALA A 651 -19.37 26.14 -5.35
C ALA A 651 -20.53 26.89 -4.67
N LEU A 652 -21.57 26.16 -4.24
CA LEU A 652 -22.69 26.73 -3.50
C LEU A 652 -22.26 27.21 -2.10
N LEU A 653 -21.40 26.47 -1.41
CA LEU A 653 -20.81 26.88 -0.13
C LEU A 653 -20.08 28.21 -0.26
N ILE A 654 -19.19 28.36 -1.26
CA ILE A 654 -18.46 29.60 -1.51
C ILE A 654 -19.44 30.77 -1.71
N ARG A 655 -20.42 30.58 -2.59
CA ARG A 655 -21.44 31.60 -2.88
C ARG A 655 -22.18 32.04 -1.62
N ASP A 656 -22.67 31.09 -0.84
CA ASP A 656 -23.52 31.37 0.31
C ASP A 656 -22.70 31.99 1.46
N ARG A 657 -21.44 31.58 1.64
CA ARG A 657 -20.49 32.21 2.59
C ARG A 657 -20.12 33.63 2.18
N LEU A 658 -19.87 33.88 0.90
CA LEU A 658 -19.61 35.22 0.36
C LEU A 658 -20.82 36.15 0.56
N ARG A 659 -22.04 35.68 0.33
CA ARG A 659 -23.28 36.43 0.61
C ARG A 659 -23.44 36.78 2.09
N LYS A 660 -22.99 35.89 2.98
CA LYS A 660 -22.91 36.12 4.43
C LYS A 660 -21.71 37.00 4.85
N LYS A 661 -20.95 37.55 3.90
CA LYS A 661 -19.78 38.42 4.14
C LYS A 661 -18.67 37.75 4.95
N VAL A 662 -18.53 36.43 4.81
CA VAL A 662 -17.39 35.69 5.38
C VAL A 662 -16.12 36.05 4.58
N ALA A 663 -15.00 36.22 5.27
CA ALA A 663 -13.75 36.62 4.63
C ALA A 663 -13.24 35.54 3.65
N PRO A 664 -12.69 35.90 2.47
CA PRO A 664 -12.18 34.94 1.50
C PRO A 664 -11.18 33.92 2.05
N LEU A 665 -10.30 34.34 2.97
CA LEU A 665 -9.35 33.44 3.63
C LEU A 665 -10.06 32.37 4.46
N ASP A 666 -11.13 32.75 5.17
CA ASP A 666 -11.90 31.81 5.99
C ASP A 666 -12.61 30.78 5.11
N ILE A 667 -13.15 31.22 3.96
CA ILE A 667 -13.78 30.33 2.98
C ILE A 667 -12.74 29.36 2.41
N ALA A 668 -11.57 29.84 2.00
CA ALA A 668 -10.51 28.99 1.44
C ALA A 668 -10.04 27.90 2.41
N VAL A 669 -9.97 28.24 3.71
CA VAL A 669 -9.57 27.33 4.79
C VAL A 669 -10.72 26.41 5.24
N GLU A 670 -11.98 26.83 5.07
CA GLU A 670 -13.16 25.97 5.30
C GLU A 670 -13.30 24.92 4.20
N LEU A 671 -13.00 25.27 2.95
CA LEU A 671 -12.97 24.34 1.82
C LEU A 671 -11.91 23.26 2.02
N GLU A 672 -10.73 23.66 2.51
CA GLU A 672 -9.66 22.72 2.81
C GLU A 672 -8.75 23.25 3.92
N ALA A 673 -8.67 22.50 5.02
CA ALA A 673 -7.78 22.79 6.13
C ALA A 673 -6.51 21.92 6.07
N PHE A 674 -5.40 22.47 6.53
CA PHE A 674 -4.14 21.75 6.70
C PHE A 674 -4.15 20.93 7.98
N ASP A 675 -4.15 19.61 7.83
CA ASP A 675 -4.19 18.64 8.94
C ASP A 675 -2.91 17.78 9.05
N ALA A 676 -2.01 17.88 8.07
CA ALA A 676 -0.80 17.05 7.93
C ALA A 676 0.33 17.49 8.87
N VAL A 677 0.03 17.54 10.17
CA VAL A 677 0.93 17.93 11.25
C VAL A 677 1.11 16.78 12.23
N TYR A 678 2.35 16.57 12.66
CA TYR A 678 2.74 15.43 13.48
C TYR A 678 3.46 15.87 14.75
N PHE A 679 3.28 15.15 15.86
CA PHE A 679 4.05 15.42 17.07
C PHE A 679 5.53 15.09 16.86
N ARG A 680 6.42 15.97 17.34
CA ARG A 680 7.85 15.68 17.37
C ARG A 680 8.13 14.70 18.51
N GLY A 681 8.25 13.41 18.17
CA GLY A 681 8.53 12.36 19.14
C GLY A 681 7.30 11.81 19.85
N ALA A 682 6.24 11.48 19.11
CA ALA A 682 5.03 10.83 19.64
C ALA A 682 5.31 9.66 20.60
N ASP A 683 6.32 8.83 20.32
CA ASP A 683 6.68 7.67 21.16
C ASP A 683 7.21 8.10 22.54
N ARG A 684 7.90 9.24 22.61
CA ARG A 684 8.34 9.85 23.88
C ARG A 684 7.13 10.40 24.63
N LEU A 685 6.20 11.06 23.93
CA LEU A 685 4.95 11.55 24.53
C LEU A 685 4.12 10.39 25.10
N SER A 686 4.01 9.27 24.37
CA SER A 686 3.28 8.09 24.87
C SER A 686 3.88 7.53 26.16
N LYS A 687 5.22 7.49 26.26
CA LYS A 687 5.91 7.06 27.49
C LYS A 687 5.68 8.02 28.66
N ILE A 688 5.66 9.32 28.42
CA ILE A 688 5.45 10.35 29.46
C ILE A 688 4.00 10.32 29.96
N ILE A 689 3.03 10.27 29.04
CA ILE A 689 1.61 10.31 29.37
C ILE A 689 1.14 8.97 29.94
N GLY A 690 1.76 7.87 29.51
CA GLY A 690 1.41 6.50 29.86
C GLY A 690 0.32 5.89 28.96
N ILE A 691 -0.01 6.54 27.84
CA ILE A 691 -1.06 6.15 26.89
C ILE A 691 -0.49 6.23 25.48
N SER A 692 -0.90 5.34 24.58
CA SER A 692 -0.51 5.39 23.17
C SER A 692 -1.03 6.68 22.52
N VAL A 693 -0.12 7.49 21.99
CA VAL A 693 -0.43 8.78 21.34
C VAL A 693 -0.31 8.61 19.84
N PRO A 694 -1.37 8.91 19.05
CA PRO A 694 -1.27 8.89 17.60
C PRO A 694 -0.21 9.88 17.10
N SER A 695 0.36 9.61 15.93
CA SER A 695 1.41 10.47 15.38
C SER A 695 0.90 11.84 14.88
N ARG A 696 -0.37 11.92 14.43
CA ARG A 696 -0.98 13.14 13.88
C ARG A 696 -1.66 13.97 14.96
N VAL A 697 -1.38 15.28 14.97
CA VAL A 697 -1.90 16.23 15.96
C VAL A 697 -3.42 16.38 15.90
N PHE A 698 -3.97 16.60 14.71
CA PHE A 698 -5.39 16.83 14.48
C PHE A 698 -6.21 15.53 14.36
N SER A 699 -5.74 14.43 14.96
CA SER A 699 -6.58 13.25 15.13
C SER A 699 -7.45 13.43 16.38
N PRO A 700 -8.74 13.01 16.38
CA PRO A 700 -9.62 13.18 17.54
C PRO A 700 -8.99 12.67 18.84
N SER A 701 -8.43 11.46 18.83
CA SER A 701 -7.75 10.91 20.01
C SER A 701 -6.53 11.72 20.46
N SER A 702 -5.80 12.37 19.56
CA SER A 702 -4.66 13.20 19.94
C SER A 702 -5.09 14.51 20.60
N LEU A 703 -6.13 15.15 20.05
CA LEU A 703 -6.68 16.37 20.61
C LEU A 703 -7.21 16.14 22.04
N ASP A 704 -7.83 14.98 22.27
CA ASP A 704 -8.36 14.59 23.58
C ASP A 704 -7.25 14.19 24.58
N ILE A 705 -6.36 13.29 24.17
CA ILE A 705 -5.35 12.72 25.07
C ILE A 705 -4.28 13.76 25.42
N VAL A 706 -3.69 14.41 24.41
CA VAL A 706 -2.44 15.16 24.58
C VAL A 706 -2.68 16.55 25.16
N PHE A 707 -3.80 17.18 24.82
CA PHE A 707 -4.14 18.53 25.28
C PHE A 707 -5.04 18.53 26.53
N SER A 708 -5.23 17.37 27.17
CA SER A 708 -5.83 17.28 28.49
C SER A 708 -4.92 17.88 29.58
N CYS A 709 -5.53 18.45 30.63
CA CYS A 709 -4.79 19.02 31.75
C CYS A 709 -3.82 18.00 32.40
N ASP A 710 -4.26 16.75 32.54
CA ASP A 710 -3.48 15.68 33.16
C ASP A 710 -2.26 15.29 32.32
N ALA A 711 -2.39 15.24 30.99
CA ALA A 711 -1.27 14.94 30.11
C ALA A 711 -0.23 16.06 30.12
N ILE A 712 -0.68 17.32 30.02
CA ILE A 712 0.19 18.51 30.02
C ILE A 712 0.95 18.62 31.36
N ALA A 713 0.31 18.29 32.49
CA ALA A 713 0.94 18.30 33.80
C ALA A 713 2.11 17.31 33.94
N LYS A 714 2.11 16.20 33.20
CA LYS A 714 3.17 15.18 33.20
C LYS A 714 4.39 15.57 32.34
N MET A 715 4.27 16.57 31.46
CA MET A 715 5.33 16.97 30.54
C MET A 715 6.43 17.80 31.23
N ASP A 716 7.63 17.81 30.65
CA ASP A 716 8.71 18.72 31.06
C ASP A 716 8.36 20.19 30.77
N HIS A 717 9.04 21.14 31.43
CA HIS A 717 8.69 22.56 31.36
C HIS A 717 8.70 23.11 29.93
N GLY A 718 9.66 22.69 29.10
CA GLY A 718 9.78 23.15 27.72
C GLY A 718 8.63 22.67 26.84
N MET A 719 8.30 21.37 26.89
CA MET A 719 7.14 20.84 26.16
C MET A 719 5.83 21.42 26.68
N ARG A 720 5.69 21.54 28.00
CA ARG A 720 4.48 22.09 28.62
C ARG A 720 4.14 23.47 28.08
N ASP A 721 5.11 24.38 28.05
CA ASP A 721 4.91 25.75 27.56
C ASP A 721 4.43 25.77 26.10
N GLN A 722 5.09 25.00 25.23
CA GLN A 722 4.76 24.94 23.80
C GLN A 722 3.38 24.33 23.52
N PHE A 723 2.97 23.31 24.28
CA PHE A 723 1.65 22.71 24.15
C PHE A 723 0.55 23.60 24.73
N LEU A 724 0.81 24.33 25.81
CA LEU A 724 -0.11 25.35 26.33
C LEU A 724 -0.27 26.50 25.33
N GLU A 725 0.81 26.92 24.68
CA GLU A 725 0.79 27.95 23.64
C GLU A 725 -0.01 27.48 22.42
N PHE A 726 0.12 26.22 22.01
CA PHE A 726 -0.73 25.61 20.98
C PHE A 726 -2.21 25.62 21.39
N SER A 727 -2.54 25.17 22.61
CA SER A 727 -3.91 25.18 23.12
C SER A 727 -4.51 26.58 23.13
N ALA A 728 -3.73 27.58 23.56
CA ALA A 728 -4.16 28.97 23.59
C ALA A 728 -4.40 29.55 22.19
N ASP A 729 -3.55 29.20 21.22
CA ASP A 729 -3.64 29.71 19.84
C ASP A 729 -4.76 29.05 19.02
N PHE A 730 -5.06 27.77 19.28
CA PHE A 730 -5.91 26.96 18.37
C PHE A 730 -7.14 26.34 19.01
N LEU A 731 -7.13 26.03 20.31
CA LEU A 731 -8.22 25.31 21.01
C LEU A 731 -9.18 26.22 21.78
N ASP A 732 -9.11 27.54 21.62
CA ASP A 732 -9.94 28.53 22.32
C ASP A 732 -11.35 28.75 21.69
N CYS A 733 -11.93 27.73 21.04
CA CYS A 733 -13.26 27.86 20.43
C CYS A 733 -14.39 27.54 21.42
N VAL A 734 -15.59 28.10 21.16
CA VAL A 734 -16.81 27.92 21.98
C VAL A 734 -17.80 26.94 21.36
N CYS A 735 -17.36 26.14 20.39
CA CYS A 735 -18.22 25.15 19.74
C CYS A 735 -18.57 24.03 20.72
N GLU A 736 -19.77 23.49 20.59
CA GLU A 736 -20.23 22.34 21.39
C GLU A 736 -19.30 21.14 21.21
N ASP A 737 -18.91 20.85 19.97
CA ASP A 737 -17.98 19.76 19.64
C ASP A 737 -16.50 20.14 19.82
N SER A 738 -16.14 21.15 20.62
CA SER A 738 -14.73 21.48 20.86
C SER A 738 -14.03 20.33 21.62
N PRO A 739 -12.82 19.88 21.21
CA PRO A 739 -11.95 20.40 20.16
C PRO A 739 -12.12 19.77 18.76
N PHE A 740 -13.11 18.90 18.55
CA PHE A 740 -13.35 18.12 17.31
C PHE A 740 -14.13 18.86 16.20
N CYS A 741 -14.57 20.09 16.45
CA CYS A 741 -15.35 20.91 15.51
C CYS A 741 -14.59 21.42 14.25
N GLY A 742 -13.32 21.04 14.06
CA GLY A 742 -12.48 21.50 12.95
C GLY A 742 -11.91 22.91 13.09
N CYS A 743 -12.21 23.61 14.20
CA CYS A 743 -11.75 25.00 14.39
C CYS A 743 -10.24 25.10 14.55
N ALA A 744 -9.61 24.10 15.16
CA ALA A 744 -8.17 24.10 15.42
C ALA A 744 -7.37 24.03 14.12
N GLU A 745 -7.75 23.11 13.24
CA GLU A 745 -7.21 22.90 11.89
C GLU A 745 -7.33 24.17 11.07
N ARG A 746 -8.50 24.82 11.10
CA ARG A 746 -8.73 26.07 10.38
C ARG A 746 -7.86 27.22 10.93
N LYS A 747 -7.74 27.37 12.25
CA LYS A 747 -6.87 28.41 12.83
C LYS A 747 -5.39 28.14 12.53
N PHE A 748 -4.96 26.89 12.61
CA PHE A 748 -3.61 26.47 12.27
C PHE A 748 -3.28 26.75 10.80
N SER A 749 -4.21 26.45 9.91
CA SER A 749 -4.12 26.76 8.48
C SER A 749 -3.92 28.25 8.20
N LYS A 750 -4.66 29.12 8.90
CA LYS A 750 -4.46 30.58 8.80
C LYS A 750 -3.08 31.00 9.30
N LYS A 751 -2.57 30.39 10.38
CA LYS A 751 -1.21 30.64 10.88
C LYS A 751 -0.15 30.25 9.83
N LEU A 752 -0.33 29.11 9.17
CA LEU A 752 0.53 28.65 8.07
C LEU A 752 0.55 29.66 6.92
N ILE A 753 -0.63 30.10 6.47
CA ILE A 753 -0.76 31.14 5.42
C ILE A 753 -0.11 32.45 5.88
N ALA A 754 -0.27 32.84 7.14
CA ALA A 754 0.38 34.02 7.69
C ALA A 754 1.92 33.92 7.68
N TYR A 755 2.50 32.74 7.93
CA TYR A 755 3.95 32.55 7.74
C TYR A 755 4.35 32.70 6.28
N ARG A 756 3.56 32.17 5.35
CA ARG A 756 3.82 32.32 3.91
C ARG A 756 3.80 33.78 3.51
N LEU A 757 2.76 34.52 3.89
CA LEU A 757 2.62 35.96 3.62
C LEU A 757 3.74 36.81 4.25
N LYS A 758 4.42 36.32 5.29
CA LYS A 758 5.63 36.93 5.88
C LYS A 758 6.93 36.61 5.11
N GLY A 759 6.84 36.00 3.93
CA GLY A 759 7.99 35.66 3.10
C GLY A 759 8.65 34.32 3.42
N LYS A 760 8.07 33.48 4.29
CA LYS A 760 8.62 32.14 4.53
C LYS A 760 8.28 31.21 3.35
N ASP A 761 9.28 30.48 2.88
CA ASP A 761 9.11 29.36 1.97
C ASP A 761 8.63 28.10 2.73
N PRO A 762 8.23 27.00 2.06
CA PRO A 762 7.76 25.79 2.74
C PRO A 762 8.75 25.25 3.80
N HIS A 763 10.05 25.34 3.55
CA HIS A 763 11.09 24.95 4.50
C HIS A 763 11.13 25.87 5.73
N GLY A 764 11.05 27.18 5.54
CA GLY A 764 10.95 28.18 6.61
C GLY A 764 9.68 28.04 7.43
N ILE A 765 8.55 27.67 6.80
CA ILE A 765 7.29 27.36 7.49
C ILE A 765 7.43 26.11 8.36
N ALA A 766 7.99 25.02 7.82
CA ALA A 766 8.22 23.79 8.59
C ALA A 766 9.11 24.04 9.82
N ARG A 767 10.20 24.81 9.65
CA ARG A 767 11.07 25.21 10.78
C ARG A 767 10.35 26.08 11.80
N ALA A 768 9.48 26.99 11.36
CA ALA A 768 8.69 27.84 12.26
C ALA A 768 7.72 27.01 13.11
N ILE A 769 6.98 26.08 12.49
CA ILE A 769 6.06 25.18 13.19
C ILE A 769 6.81 24.33 14.23
N ALA A 770 8.01 23.85 13.87
CA ALA A 770 8.84 23.06 14.77
C ALA A 770 9.40 23.87 15.96
N ALA A 771 9.71 25.14 15.75
CA ALA A 771 10.21 26.03 16.81
C ALA A 771 9.07 26.49 17.74
N ASP A 772 7.96 26.92 17.16
CA ASP A 772 6.87 27.57 17.88
C ASP A 772 6.01 26.56 18.65
N TYR A 773 5.79 25.35 18.11
CA TYR A 773 4.83 24.38 18.69
C TYR A 773 5.41 22.98 18.95
N ASN A 774 6.70 22.74 18.67
CA ASN A 774 7.31 21.40 18.74
C ASN A 774 6.61 20.33 17.87
N LEU A 775 6.15 20.76 16.69
CA LEU A 775 5.46 19.91 15.72
C LEU A 775 6.28 19.74 14.44
N ASN A 776 6.05 18.65 13.73
CA ASN A 776 6.66 18.38 12.43
C ASN A 776 5.59 18.48 11.33
N ALA A 777 5.94 19.16 10.24
CA ALA A 777 5.17 19.15 8.99
C ALA A 777 6.16 18.97 7.83
N PHE A 778 5.81 18.16 6.84
CA PHE A 778 6.69 17.93 5.69
C PHE A 778 6.57 19.08 4.68
N GLU A 779 7.71 19.47 4.10
CA GLU A 779 7.78 20.55 3.11
C GLU A 779 6.87 20.31 1.90
N GLY A 780 6.78 19.06 1.42
CA GLY A 780 5.90 18.69 0.32
C GLY A 780 4.41 18.85 0.64
N ASP A 781 4.00 18.61 1.89
CA ASP A 781 2.61 18.80 2.33
C ASP A 781 2.26 20.27 2.42
N ILE A 782 3.17 21.08 2.99
CA ILE A 782 3.01 22.53 3.05
C ILE A 782 2.91 23.09 1.64
N LEU A 783 3.80 22.71 0.73
CA LEU A 783 3.76 23.14 -0.66
C LEU A 783 2.43 22.76 -1.34
N GLY A 784 2.00 21.50 -1.20
CA GLY A 784 0.74 21.04 -1.75
C GLY A 784 -0.48 21.79 -1.19
N TYR A 785 -0.48 22.08 0.10
CA TYR A 785 -1.53 22.86 0.75
C TYR A 785 -1.57 24.31 0.26
N LEU A 786 -0.41 24.97 0.14
CA LEU A 786 -0.34 26.33 -0.40
C LEU A 786 -0.83 26.37 -1.85
N ASP A 787 -0.47 25.40 -2.69
CA ASP A 787 -0.97 25.29 -4.07
C ASP A 787 -2.50 25.14 -4.12
N ARG A 788 -3.08 24.31 -3.25
CA ARG A 788 -4.54 24.13 -3.19
C ARG A 788 -5.24 25.36 -2.64
N THR A 789 -4.65 26.03 -1.65
CA THR A 789 -5.12 27.33 -1.14
C THR A 789 -5.19 28.38 -2.24
N VAL A 790 -4.16 28.47 -3.10
CA VAL A 790 -4.16 29.37 -4.26
C VAL A 790 -5.31 29.06 -5.22
N ARG A 791 -5.58 27.78 -5.51
CA ARG A 791 -6.71 27.37 -6.36
C ARG A 791 -8.07 27.68 -5.72
N ASN A 792 -8.21 27.45 -4.42
CA ASN A 792 -9.43 27.78 -3.68
C ASN A 792 -9.67 29.31 -3.67
N LEU A 793 -8.62 30.12 -3.46
CA LEU A 793 -8.72 31.58 -3.52
C LEU A 793 -9.05 32.09 -4.93
N ASP A 794 -8.56 31.42 -5.98
CA ASP A 794 -8.94 31.69 -7.36
C ASP A 794 -10.43 31.44 -7.61
N ALA A 795 -10.94 30.29 -7.15
CA ALA A 795 -12.37 29.97 -7.21
C ALA A 795 -13.22 30.99 -6.45
N VAL A 796 -12.80 31.35 -5.23
CA VAL A 796 -13.47 32.38 -4.42
C VAL A 796 -13.45 33.74 -5.12
N HIS A 797 -12.33 34.12 -5.73
CA HIS A 797 -12.22 35.35 -6.51
C HIS A 797 -13.21 35.37 -7.68
N GLU A 798 -13.27 34.29 -8.47
CA GLU A 798 -14.16 34.22 -9.63
C GLU A 798 -15.64 34.24 -9.23
N ILE A 799 -16.02 33.46 -8.22
CA ILE A 799 -17.41 33.44 -7.72
C ILE A 799 -17.78 34.79 -7.10
N ALA A 800 -16.88 35.44 -6.36
CA ALA A 800 -17.12 36.79 -5.83
C ALA A 800 -17.36 37.82 -6.95
N ARG A 801 -16.66 37.71 -8.10
CA ARG A 801 -16.92 38.56 -9.28
C ARG A 801 -18.28 38.29 -9.90
N ILE A 802 -18.68 37.03 -10.00
CA ILE A 802 -20.00 36.63 -10.54
C ILE A 802 -21.13 37.18 -9.65
N GLU A 803 -20.96 37.08 -8.33
CA GLU A 803 -21.90 37.64 -7.33
C GLU A 803 -21.77 39.16 -7.14
N ARG A 804 -20.89 39.83 -7.91
CA ARG A 804 -20.64 41.29 -7.87
C ARG A 804 -20.18 41.81 -6.50
N LEU A 805 -19.50 40.97 -5.72
CA LEU A 805 -18.93 41.30 -4.41
C LEU A 805 -17.47 41.79 -4.58
N ASN A 806 -17.31 42.97 -5.16
CA ASN A 806 -15.99 43.52 -5.53
C ASN A 806 -14.96 43.58 -4.38
N PRO A 807 -15.31 43.95 -3.12
CA PRO A 807 -14.35 43.95 -2.02
C PRO A 807 -13.78 42.56 -1.73
N ALA A 808 -14.65 41.55 -1.65
CA ALA A 808 -14.25 40.17 -1.42
C ALA A 808 -13.43 39.62 -2.60
N ALA A 809 -13.79 39.97 -3.84
CA ALA A 809 -13.01 39.59 -5.02
C ALA A 809 -11.60 40.21 -5.00
N ALA A 810 -11.45 41.47 -4.61
CA ALA A 810 -10.15 42.14 -4.50
C ALA A 810 -9.29 41.51 -3.39
N GLU A 811 -9.89 41.23 -2.23
CA GLU A 811 -9.21 40.56 -1.12
C GLU A 811 -8.75 39.14 -1.48
N ALA A 812 -9.61 38.33 -2.11
CA ALA A 812 -9.26 36.99 -2.58
C ALA A 812 -8.09 37.01 -3.56
N LYS A 813 -8.08 37.98 -4.49
CA LYS A 813 -6.99 38.16 -5.45
C LYS A 813 -5.67 38.51 -4.76
N LEU A 814 -5.71 39.43 -3.79
CA LEU A 814 -4.53 39.87 -3.05
C LEU A 814 -3.95 38.72 -2.21
N LEU A 815 -4.80 37.97 -1.51
CA LEU A 815 -4.41 36.76 -0.76
C LEU A 815 -3.75 35.74 -1.68
N ARG A 816 -4.36 35.47 -2.84
CA ARG A 816 -3.81 34.53 -3.82
C ARG A 816 -2.41 34.96 -4.26
N GLU A 817 -2.24 36.22 -4.67
CA GLU A 817 -0.95 36.75 -5.12
C GLU A 817 0.12 36.67 -4.03
N GLY A 818 -0.22 36.98 -2.78
CA GLY A 818 0.69 36.86 -1.64
C GLY A 818 1.04 35.42 -1.25
N VAL A 819 0.13 34.47 -1.42
CA VAL A 819 0.41 33.04 -1.18
C VAL A 819 1.31 32.47 -2.28
N GLU A 820 1.01 32.79 -3.56
CA GLU A 820 1.84 32.42 -4.71
C GLU A 820 3.26 32.96 -4.55
N ASP A 821 3.36 34.25 -4.29
CA ASP A 821 4.62 34.99 -4.21
C ASP A 821 4.52 36.15 -3.19
N PRO A 822 5.04 35.96 -1.96
CA PRO A 822 5.00 36.95 -0.91
C PRO A 822 5.71 38.27 -1.26
N GLU A 823 6.61 38.28 -2.25
CA GLU A 823 7.28 39.51 -2.69
C GLU A 823 6.33 40.44 -3.45
N LYS A 824 5.18 39.94 -3.94
CA LYS A 824 4.18 40.74 -4.67
C LYS A 824 3.29 41.58 -3.76
N ILE A 825 3.31 41.34 -2.45
CA ILE A 825 2.48 42.08 -1.49
C ILE A 825 3.32 43.06 -0.68
N THR A 826 2.85 44.29 -0.53
CA THR A 826 3.49 45.30 0.32
C THR A 826 3.19 45.04 1.80
N GLN A 827 4.00 45.62 2.70
CA GLN A 827 3.74 45.54 4.13
C GLN A 827 2.39 46.16 4.53
N GLU A 828 1.92 47.19 3.82
CA GLU A 828 0.60 47.79 4.02
C GLU A 828 -0.53 46.83 3.60
N GLN A 829 -0.38 46.16 2.46
CA GLN A 829 -1.31 45.14 2.00
C GLN A 829 -1.36 43.94 2.94
N TYR A 830 -0.21 43.50 3.46
CA TYR A 830 -0.13 42.49 4.51
C TYR A 830 -0.89 42.93 5.78
N ASN A 831 -0.65 44.16 6.24
CA ASN A 831 -1.34 44.70 7.41
C ASN A 831 -2.85 44.85 7.18
N ALA A 832 -3.31 45.11 5.95
CA ALA A 832 -4.73 45.14 5.62
C ALA A 832 -5.36 43.73 5.64
N LEU A 833 -4.62 42.71 5.20
CA LEU A 833 -5.05 41.30 5.21
C LEU A 833 -5.08 40.69 6.62
N VAL A 834 -4.14 41.10 7.48
CA VAL A 834 -4.01 40.57 8.86
C VAL A 834 -4.69 41.49 9.90
N GLY A 835 -4.93 42.75 9.56
CA GLY A 835 -5.43 43.80 10.45
C GLY A 835 -6.91 43.79 10.77
N THR A 836 -7.70 42.89 10.18
CA THR A 836 -9.11 42.64 10.54
C THR A 836 -9.27 41.73 11.76
N THR A 837 -8.20 41.10 12.24
CA THR A 837 -8.18 40.52 13.60
C THR A 837 -8.05 41.64 14.63
N ARG A 838 -9.18 42.00 15.26
CA ARG A 838 -9.27 42.94 16.39
C ARG A 838 -8.03 42.86 17.29
N LYS A 839 -7.33 43.98 17.45
CA LYS A 839 -6.41 44.23 18.58
C LYS A 839 -7.16 43.90 19.87
N ARG A 840 -6.97 42.71 20.45
CA ARG A 840 -7.07 42.55 21.89
C ARG A 840 -5.84 43.25 22.45
N THR A 841 -6.02 44.48 22.89
CA THR A 841 -5.10 45.15 23.80
C THR A 841 -4.93 44.24 25.01
N TYR A 842 -3.83 43.48 25.04
CA TYR A 842 -3.34 42.89 26.26
C TYR A 842 -2.87 44.05 27.13
N ALA A 843 -3.68 44.44 28.11
CA ALA A 843 -3.20 45.28 29.19
C ALA A 843 -2.10 44.49 29.92
N PRO A 844 -0.88 45.02 30.08
CA PRO A 844 0.17 44.32 30.80
C PRO A 844 -0.30 44.15 32.25
N ARG A 845 -0.39 42.90 32.72
CA ARG A 845 -0.51 42.60 34.15
C ARG A 845 0.65 43.29 34.86
N LYS A 846 0.34 44.26 35.71
CA LYS A 846 1.30 44.88 36.63
C LYS A 846 2.02 43.75 37.39
N LYS A 847 3.34 43.78 37.35
CA LYS A 847 4.21 42.99 38.24
C LYS A 847 3.83 43.33 39.69
N ALA A 848 3.20 42.40 40.39
CA ALA A 848 3.27 42.38 41.84
C ALA A 848 4.59 41.72 42.20
N LYS A 849 5.56 42.52 42.63
CA LYS A 849 6.81 42.06 43.23
C LYS A 849 6.74 42.39 44.72
N ALA A 850 6.85 41.34 45.52
CA ALA A 850 7.37 41.26 46.89
C ALA A 850 6.72 42.10 48.00
N ALA A 851 6.15 41.42 48.97
CA ALA A 851 6.70 41.34 50.32
C ALA A 851 6.04 40.14 51.03
N LEU A 852 6.86 39.30 51.66
CA LEU A 852 6.61 38.53 52.89
C LEU A 852 7.70 37.45 52.96
N ASP A 853 8.86 37.87 53.47
CA ASP A 853 9.66 37.01 54.35
C ASP A 853 9.31 37.43 55.79
N ASP A 854 9.25 36.41 56.65
CA ASP A 854 9.37 36.40 58.11
C ASP A 854 8.38 37.22 58.95
N ASP A 855 7.52 36.53 59.71
CA ASP A 855 7.62 36.52 61.17
C ASP A 855 6.66 35.50 61.80
N GLU A 856 7.10 35.03 62.97
CA GLU A 856 6.63 33.95 63.81
C GLU A 856 5.25 34.19 64.48
N ASP A 857 4.75 33.10 65.06
CA ASP A 857 3.97 33.01 66.30
C ASP A 857 2.44 33.23 66.36
N GLU A 858 1.87 32.27 67.09
CA GLU A 858 0.74 32.31 68.02
C GLU A 858 -0.73 32.38 67.50
N ASP A 859 -1.42 31.29 67.87
CA ASP A 859 -2.71 31.24 68.56
C ASP A 859 -4.06 31.18 67.78
N TYR A 860 -4.77 30.10 68.17
CA TYR A 860 -6.19 29.69 68.02
C TYR A 860 -6.70 29.05 66.73
#